data_AF-A0AAN6LWC0-F1
#
_entry.id   AF-A0AAN6LWC0-F1
#
_cell.length_a   1.000
_cell.length_b   1.000
_cell.length_c   1.000
_cell.angle_alpha   90.00
_cell.angle_beta   90.00
_cell.angle_gamma   90.00
#
_symmetry.space_group_name_H-M   'P 1'
#
loop_
_entity.id
_entity.type
_entity.pdbx_description
1 polymer ?
#
loop_
_entity_poly.entity_id
_entity_poly.type
_entity_poly.pdbx_seq_one_letter_code
_entity_poly.pdbx_strand_id
1 'polypeptide(L)'
;MSRAPASVPYFDRNIIFSQPPGKMYSNAIYYPNWRIYRNQPPVSLNFDVVSHAFYAFAWVKPDGTVYLSDEWADAQIQVPGAEGVPETTGCLNSFAAIKKRYHRLRVVLSVGGGGKGSEPFAEVARHQHSRDRFAQTALGLVQQFGIDGIDIDWEHPSDAQQGSDYIQLLSTLRAYLPAPQYTLTSALPAGEWALQHINLAHAAHYLDMINLMSYDFSGSWVKKCGHHAQLFTPQIPHSPDAAISCHSAVSYMVRQGVPQNKILLGIPAYGRSFTETHGVGHPYSGHAGEEGTFEYQDLPRPGATEYVDEQVGAAYCVGGDGGFVTYDTPPDYDPVDHLNALFAHPSTLQSVAHTSSTLRAYQDDLDEDIAAFVAYQTDSDADSVQRIQDAKAELADLFQKIESVRQRAVQTEQTITEMTADIKRLDNTKRNLTLSMTALKRLQMLTTAYEQLRSLSKSRQYKDCASLLQAVLQLVAHFKSYRSIDQIATLSRNVADLQRELLEQVCEDFEVVFAKGEVGSRRAMLSEACLVVDALGEHARTRVVNWYCNTQLREYRQVFRGNDEAGSLDNISRRYSWFNRMMKTYDVEHAAIFPAHWKVNEMLANSFCEGTRDDFKAILQKSMRRGEGQTLDVDLLLSCLQETLNFEHSLEQRFSNESRSSIDTVNSKEDKSHGFSQTISEAFEPYMRLWVESQDKQLATLIPKYRQQPLRNEEEEFSAQAVIPSSTELFHFYRLTLAQCAKLSKESSLLELSTTFAKYLDQYSQQVLYYFLSEKSGAQGPSVEDAVLILNTADYCYATCNQLEEKIKSRIDEDLREKVDLQNQADAFMGIASATVRMLVRKVEVACEPSWREMRNTPWSKLESVGDQSTYVAELLRQVKEKAAEILKCLHKQQYARAFCDGLVDQMATIYISNIVQCKPISEVGAEQMLLDSYVLKEAFTKIPVVNEEAGTAPPATFVKRASATMSRCDPLLKTLQVRPNPPEGLVQAYLIHIADRSDTNFRKILDLKGVRRADQSALLDIFIAHKSSPAHESLPASSTLLTPLQMGTGHGASIGSLGNASSITTPSLGAGRFDPTGLGNAMLGAVREGVEGVGRFGSPAPGEQGLGGDNKEGKLNENLKNIGKFFRRDGGGLRGWGRSEEK
;
A
#
# COMPACT_ATOMS: atom_id res chain seq x y z
N MET A 1 20.06 38.96 38.03
CA MET A 1 19.85 40.13 37.15
C MET A 1 20.02 39.65 35.71
N SER A 2 19.07 38.92 35.14
CA SER A 2 17.87 39.41 34.43
C SER A 2 18.18 40.45 33.34
N ARG A 3 18.26 40.00 32.09
CA ARG A 3 17.79 40.78 30.93
C ARG A 3 17.19 39.82 29.90
N ALA A 4 15.95 40.13 29.55
CA ALA A 4 15.01 39.40 28.71
C ALA A 4 15.43 39.37 27.22
N PRO A 5 14.88 38.43 26.42
CA PRO A 5 15.13 38.35 24.98
C PRO A 5 14.37 39.43 24.21
N ALA A 6 15.03 40.02 23.21
CA ALA A 6 14.45 41.00 22.31
C ALA A 6 13.73 40.29 21.15
N SER A 7 12.53 40.79 20.88
CA SER A 7 11.60 40.45 19.81
C SER A 7 12.20 40.62 18.41
N VAL A 8 11.99 39.62 17.55
CA VAL A 8 12.17 39.71 16.09
C VAL A 8 11.06 40.60 15.50
N PRO A 9 11.38 41.64 14.72
CA PRO A 9 10.37 42.53 14.16
C PRO A 9 9.68 41.93 12.93
N TYR A 10 8.40 42.24 12.84
CA TYR A 10 7.44 41.96 11.77
C TYR A 10 7.96 42.27 10.36
N PHE A 11 7.65 41.40 9.40
CA PHE A 11 7.62 41.72 7.97
C PHE A 11 6.68 42.92 7.74
N ASP A 12 7.24 43.97 7.16
CA ASP A 12 6.59 45.24 6.91
C ASP A 12 5.52 45.08 5.80
N ARG A 13 4.25 45.26 6.17
CA ARG A 13 3.13 45.36 5.23
C ARG A 13 3.17 46.73 4.56
N ASN A 14 3.98 46.92 3.52
CA ASN A 14 3.82 47.98 2.52
C ASN A 14 4.88 47.87 1.40
N ILE A 15 4.70 46.94 0.46
CA ILE A 15 5.29 47.08 -0.87
C ILE A 15 4.15 47.00 -1.89
N ILE A 16 3.73 48.18 -2.34
CA ILE A 16 2.85 48.34 -3.50
C ILE A 16 3.68 47.99 -4.73
N PHE A 17 3.57 46.77 -5.24
CA PHE A 17 4.10 46.43 -6.57
C PHE A 17 3.26 47.14 -7.62
N SER A 18 3.79 48.24 -8.16
CA SER A 18 3.29 48.88 -9.37
C SER A 18 3.46 47.91 -10.56
N GLN A 19 2.35 47.46 -11.14
CA GLN A 19 2.31 46.61 -12.34
C GLN A 19 2.96 47.26 -13.56
N PRO A 20 3.73 46.51 -14.37
CA PRO A 20 3.76 46.65 -15.82
C PRO A 20 2.84 45.60 -16.49
N PRO A 21 2.26 45.88 -17.68
CA PRO A 21 1.44 44.93 -18.41
C PRO A 21 2.34 43.97 -19.21
N GLY A 22 2.68 42.82 -18.62
CA GLY A 22 3.45 41.75 -19.26
C GLY A 22 2.84 40.38 -18.91
N LYS A 23 2.94 39.40 -19.82
CA LYS A 23 2.37 38.03 -19.71
C LYS A 23 2.34 37.50 -18.27
N MET A 24 1.14 37.22 -17.75
CA MET A 24 0.94 36.67 -16.41
C MET A 24 1.36 35.19 -16.40
N TYR A 25 2.34 34.81 -15.57
CA TYR A 25 2.71 33.42 -15.32
C TYR A 25 1.62 32.73 -14.46
N SER A 26 1.37 31.44 -14.70
CA SER A 26 0.44 30.66 -13.88
C SER A 26 1.11 30.26 -12.57
N ASN A 27 0.49 30.62 -11.44
CA ASN A 27 0.88 30.17 -10.11
C ASN A 27 -0.28 29.37 -9.52
N ALA A 28 -0.09 28.06 -9.38
CA ALA A 28 -1.12 27.16 -8.90
C ALA A 28 -0.74 26.48 -7.60
N ILE A 29 -1.75 26.19 -6.79
CA ILE A 29 -1.59 25.51 -5.50
C ILE A 29 -2.55 24.32 -5.41
N TYR A 30 -2.12 23.27 -4.72
CA TYR A 30 -3.02 22.20 -4.27
C TYR A 30 -3.49 22.51 -2.86
N TYR A 31 -4.80 22.50 -2.63
CA TYR A 31 -5.42 22.63 -1.33
C TYR A 31 -6.10 21.30 -0.96
N PRO A 32 -5.46 20.48 -0.10
CA PRO A 32 -6.06 19.27 0.43
C PRO A 32 -7.22 19.56 1.40
N ASN A 33 -8.31 18.82 1.31
CA ASN A 33 -9.54 19.04 2.06
C ASN A 33 -9.34 18.88 3.57
N TRP A 34 -8.38 18.05 4.00
CA TRP A 34 -8.03 17.88 5.40
C TRP A 34 -7.30 19.09 6.03
N ARG A 35 -6.89 20.09 5.24
CA ARG A 35 -6.28 21.33 5.76
C ARG A 35 -7.23 22.12 6.66
N ILE A 36 -8.55 22.02 6.42
CA ILE A 36 -9.56 22.66 7.28
C ILE A 36 -9.48 22.17 8.73
N TYR A 37 -9.14 20.90 8.95
CA TYR A 37 -9.01 20.32 10.28
C TYR A 37 -7.77 20.80 11.05
N ARG A 38 -6.80 21.41 10.35
CA ARG A 38 -5.63 22.07 10.93
C ARG A 38 -5.86 23.57 11.17
N ASN A 39 -7.12 24.02 11.18
CA ASN A 39 -7.51 25.44 11.27
C ASN A 39 -6.90 26.31 10.14
N GLN A 40 -6.69 25.73 8.96
CA GLN A 40 -6.23 26.42 7.77
C GLN A 40 -7.36 26.46 6.73
N PRO A 41 -8.38 27.34 6.88
CA PRO A 41 -9.49 27.43 5.94
C PRO A 41 -9.04 27.99 4.58
N PRO A 42 -9.84 27.85 3.50
CA PRO A 42 -9.49 28.37 2.17
C PRO A 42 -9.10 29.85 2.15
N VAL A 43 -9.72 30.67 2.99
CA VAL A 43 -9.42 32.11 3.11
C VAL A 43 -8.04 32.43 3.70
N SER A 44 -7.32 31.45 4.24
CA SER A 44 -5.95 31.62 4.74
C SER A 44 -4.90 31.74 3.62
N LEU A 45 -5.26 31.39 2.39
CA LEU A 45 -4.38 31.46 1.22
C LEU A 45 -4.25 32.90 0.69
N ASN A 46 -3.07 33.25 0.19
CA ASN A 46 -2.83 34.55 -0.44
C ASN A 46 -3.25 34.54 -1.93
N PHE A 47 -4.47 34.99 -2.21
CA PHE A 47 -5.03 34.99 -3.57
C PHE A 47 -4.56 36.15 -4.46
N ASP A 48 -3.75 37.10 -3.95
CA ASP A 48 -3.17 38.16 -4.79
C ASP A 48 -2.10 37.61 -5.76
N VAL A 49 -1.49 36.47 -5.41
CA VAL A 49 -0.43 35.82 -6.19
C VAL A 49 -0.84 34.47 -6.79
N VAL A 50 -1.99 33.90 -6.39
CA VAL A 50 -2.48 32.60 -6.86
C VAL A 50 -3.44 32.77 -8.02
N SER A 51 -3.16 32.10 -9.16
CA SER A 51 -4.06 32.10 -10.32
C SER A 51 -4.94 30.85 -10.40
N HIS A 52 -4.48 29.70 -9.88
CA HIS A 52 -5.23 28.45 -9.89
C HIS A 52 -5.19 27.77 -8.51
N ALA A 53 -6.33 27.26 -8.05
CA ALA A 53 -6.43 26.45 -6.84
C ALA A 53 -7.00 25.07 -7.19
N PHE A 54 -6.18 24.03 -7.05
CA PHE A 54 -6.58 22.63 -7.19
C PHE A 54 -7.13 22.14 -5.84
N TYR A 55 -8.44 21.97 -5.75
CA TYR A 55 -9.09 21.44 -4.56
C TYR A 55 -9.01 19.92 -4.56
N ALA A 56 -8.39 19.34 -3.54
CA ALA A 56 -8.08 17.92 -3.47
C ALA A 56 -8.74 17.31 -2.23
N PHE A 57 -9.46 16.18 -2.25
CA PHE A 57 -9.70 15.30 -3.38
C PHE A 57 -11.19 14.96 -3.55
N ALA A 58 -11.58 14.65 -4.78
CA ALA A 58 -12.71 13.79 -5.07
C ALA A 58 -12.20 12.40 -5.48
N TRP A 59 -13.01 11.36 -5.30
CA TRP A 59 -12.67 9.98 -5.67
C TRP A 59 -13.65 9.44 -6.70
N VAL A 60 -13.30 8.30 -7.29
CA VAL A 60 -14.05 7.64 -8.34
C VAL A 60 -14.47 6.24 -7.90
N LYS A 61 -15.69 5.82 -8.21
CA LYS A 61 -16.15 4.43 -8.00
C LYS A 61 -15.80 3.56 -9.22
N PRO A 62 -15.75 2.22 -9.10
CA PRO A 62 -15.47 1.34 -10.24
C PRO A 62 -16.43 1.47 -11.45
N ASP A 63 -17.62 2.05 -11.27
CA ASP A 63 -18.56 2.35 -12.36
C ASP A 63 -18.34 3.70 -13.05
N GLY A 64 -17.30 4.43 -12.66
CA GLY A 64 -16.98 5.77 -13.15
C GLY A 64 -17.66 6.90 -12.39
N THR A 65 -18.46 6.67 -11.35
CA THR A 65 -19.08 7.79 -10.60
C THR A 65 -18.04 8.57 -9.80
N VAL A 66 -17.88 9.87 -10.08
CA VAL A 66 -17.05 10.79 -9.29
C VAL A 66 -17.84 11.32 -8.09
N TYR A 67 -17.26 11.29 -6.89
CA TYR A 67 -17.86 11.73 -5.65
C TYR A 67 -16.84 12.42 -4.73
N LEU A 68 -17.31 13.23 -3.79
CA LEU A 68 -16.47 13.95 -2.82
C LEU A 68 -15.79 12.97 -1.86
N SER A 69 -14.49 13.13 -1.59
CA SER A 69 -13.78 12.19 -0.71
C SER A 69 -14.13 12.41 0.76
N ASP A 70 -14.42 13.65 1.16
CA ASP A 70 -14.84 14.02 2.51
C ASP A 70 -16.01 15.00 2.42
N GLU A 71 -17.23 14.47 2.30
CA GLU A 71 -18.45 15.30 2.22
C GLU A 71 -18.59 16.29 3.38
N TRP A 72 -18.05 15.97 4.57
CA TRP A 72 -18.08 16.86 5.71
C TRP A 72 -17.20 18.09 5.46
N ALA A 73 -15.92 17.90 5.14
CA ALA A 73 -15.00 19.00 4.82
C ALA A 73 -15.41 19.78 3.56
N ASP A 74 -15.87 19.06 2.54
CA ASP A 74 -16.08 19.59 1.20
C ASP A 74 -17.36 20.43 1.12
N ALA A 75 -18.45 20.00 1.79
CA ALA A 75 -19.78 20.58 1.63
C ALA A 75 -20.49 21.03 2.92
N GLN A 76 -20.11 20.52 4.11
CA GLN A 76 -20.95 20.66 5.32
C GLN A 76 -20.32 21.47 6.45
N ILE A 77 -19.00 21.36 6.67
CA ILE A 77 -18.29 22.02 7.78
C ILE A 77 -18.44 23.54 7.71
N GLN A 78 -18.60 24.21 8.85
CA GLN A 78 -18.66 25.66 8.86
C GLN A 78 -17.27 26.25 8.59
N VAL A 79 -17.15 27.03 7.51
CA VAL A 79 -15.90 27.67 7.10
C VAL A 79 -15.99 29.17 7.40
N PRO A 80 -15.12 29.71 8.25
CA PRO A 80 -15.14 31.13 8.61
C PRO A 80 -14.88 32.01 7.38
N GLY A 81 -15.66 33.09 7.27
CA GLY A 81 -15.41 34.14 6.28
C GLY A 81 -14.29 35.07 6.73
N ALA A 82 -13.58 35.67 5.77
CA ALA A 82 -12.57 36.70 6.02
C ALA A 82 -12.52 37.69 4.85
N GLU A 83 -12.12 38.94 5.14
CA GLU A 83 -11.82 39.96 4.12
C GLU A 83 -12.90 40.13 3.03
N GLY A 84 -14.17 40.23 3.43
CA GLY A 84 -15.30 40.43 2.51
C GLY A 84 -15.76 39.16 1.78
N VAL A 85 -15.18 38.00 2.10
CA VAL A 85 -15.75 36.69 1.77
C VAL A 85 -16.71 36.28 2.89
N PRO A 86 -17.98 35.96 2.60
CA PRO A 86 -18.94 35.53 3.61
C PRO A 86 -18.55 34.16 4.20
N GLU A 87 -19.05 33.89 5.39
CA GLU A 87 -19.02 32.56 5.98
C GLU A 87 -19.85 31.58 5.15
N THR A 88 -19.36 30.35 4.97
CA THR A 88 -19.98 29.34 4.11
C THR A 88 -19.95 27.96 4.76
N THR A 89 -20.84 27.07 4.32
CA THR A 89 -20.78 25.64 4.66
C THR A 89 -20.00 24.88 3.58
N GLY A 90 -18.92 24.20 3.95
CA GLY A 90 -18.03 23.44 3.07
C GLY A 90 -16.95 24.29 2.40
N CYS A 91 -15.76 23.70 2.22
CA CYS A 91 -14.62 24.38 1.61
C CYS A 91 -14.85 24.71 0.12
N LEU A 92 -15.56 23.86 -0.63
CA LEU A 92 -15.88 24.12 -2.04
C LEU A 92 -16.76 25.36 -2.22
N ASN A 93 -17.75 25.54 -1.34
CA ASN A 93 -18.58 26.74 -1.33
C ASN A 93 -17.80 27.99 -0.90
N SER A 94 -16.82 27.83 0.00
CA SER A 94 -15.90 28.91 0.37
C SER A 94 -15.07 29.36 -0.84
N PHE A 95 -14.49 28.44 -1.59
CA PHE A 95 -13.78 28.76 -2.84
C PHE A 95 -14.68 29.43 -3.89
N ALA A 96 -15.92 28.96 -4.03
CA ALA A 96 -16.90 29.60 -4.90
C ALA A 96 -17.20 31.05 -4.48
N ALA A 97 -17.20 31.34 -3.17
CA ALA A 97 -17.32 32.71 -2.66
C ALA A 97 -16.05 33.54 -2.88
N ILE A 98 -14.85 32.96 -2.67
CA ILE A 98 -13.54 33.60 -2.91
C ILE A 98 -13.40 34.04 -4.38
N LYS A 99 -13.82 33.19 -5.33
CA LYS A 99 -13.83 33.52 -6.77
C LYS A 99 -14.64 34.78 -7.12
N LYS A 100 -15.68 35.11 -6.34
CA LYS A 100 -16.48 36.33 -6.56
C LYS A 100 -15.67 37.59 -6.23
N ARG A 101 -14.65 37.50 -5.39
CA ARG A 101 -13.71 38.58 -5.09
C ARG A 101 -12.51 38.56 -6.04
N TYR A 102 -11.93 37.39 -6.24
CA TYR A 102 -10.76 37.18 -7.10
C TYR A 102 -11.18 36.63 -8.46
N HIS A 103 -11.69 37.50 -9.34
CA HIS A 103 -12.25 37.09 -10.64
C HIS A 103 -11.27 36.39 -11.60
N ARG A 104 -9.96 36.48 -11.33
CA ARG A 104 -8.91 35.79 -12.10
C ARG A 104 -8.58 34.39 -11.57
N LEU A 105 -9.05 34.05 -10.37
CA LEU A 105 -8.82 32.74 -9.75
C LEU A 105 -9.65 31.67 -10.45
N ARG A 106 -8.98 30.60 -10.88
CA ARG A 106 -9.62 29.36 -11.33
C ARG A 106 -9.56 28.31 -10.22
N VAL A 107 -10.68 27.71 -9.88
CA VAL A 107 -10.76 26.61 -8.91
C VAL A 107 -11.06 25.33 -9.66
N VAL A 108 -10.21 24.33 -9.51
CA VAL A 108 -10.28 23.06 -10.26
C VAL A 108 -10.35 21.92 -9.24
N LEU A 109 -11.31 21.00 -9.38
CA LEU A 109 -11.43 19.85 -8.48
C LEU A 109 -10.53 18.72 -8.95
N SER A 110 -9.59 18.31 -8.10
CA SER A 110 -8.70 17.19 -8.36
C SER A 110 -9.36 15.87 -7.97
N VAL A 111 -9.48 14.98 -8.94
CA VAL A 111 -10.08 13.65 -8.79
C VAL A 111 -8.95 12.62 -8.80
N GLY A 112 -8.82 11.85 -7.71
CA GLY A 112 -7.78 10.83 -7.55
C GLY A 112 -6.91 11.07 -6.33
N GLY A 113 -5.58 11.03 -6.55
CA GLY A 113 -4.54 11.09 -5.53
C GLY A 113 -3.99 9.71 -5.14
N GLY A 114 -2.94 9.69 -4.34
CA GLY A 114 -2.30 8.46 -3.85
C GLY A 114 -3.25 7.51 -3.10
N GLY A 115 -2.98 6.20 -3.18
CA GLY A 115 -3.75 5.17 -2.49
C GLY A 115 -5.14 4.90 -3.10
N LYS A 116 -6.18 4.82 -2.24
CA LYS A 116 -7.55 4.41 -2.61
C LYS A 116 -8.19 5.26 -3.71
N GLY A 117 -7.79 6.53 -3.85
CA GLY A 117 -8.31 7.44 -4.87
C GLY A 117 -7.94 7.05 -6.30
N SER A 118 -6.78 6.38 -6.48
CA SER A 118 -6.23 6.00 -7.79
C SER A 118 -6.60 4.59 -8.26
N GLU A 119 -6.97 3.68 -7.35
CA GLU A 119 -7.22 2.25 -7.64
C GLU A 119 -8.23 2.01 -8.80
N PRO A 120 -9.36 2.75 -8.91
CA PRO A 120 -10.38 2.40 -9.90
C PRO A 120 -10.09 2.97 -11.30
N PHE A 121 -9.09 3.84 -11.49
CA PHE A 121 -8.89 4.54 -12.76
C PHE A 121 -8.62 3.61 -13.94
N ALA A 122 -7.83 2.55 -13.77
CA ALA A 122 -7.50 1.64 -14.86
C ALA A 122 -8.77 0.97 -15.44
N GLU A 123 -9.68 0.54 -14.56
CA GLU A 123 -10.94 -0.08 -14.96
C GLU A 123 -11.93 0.94 -15.53
N VAL A 124 -12.01 2.14 -14.93
CA VAL A 124 -12.89 3.21 -15.40
C VAL A 124 -12.44 3.75 -16.76
N ALA A 125 -11.14 3.91 -16.98
CA ALA A 125 -10.58 4.40 -18.24
C ALA A 125 -10.77 3.39 -19.37
N ARG A 126 -10.77 2.08 -19.09
CA ARG A 126 -10.92 1.01 -20.09
C ARG A 126 -12.28 1.02 -20.79
N HIS A 127 -13.36 1.30 -20.06
CA HIS A 127 -14.73 1.12 -20.57
C HIS A 127 -15.41 2.45 -20.92
N GLN A 128 -15.93 2.57 -22.14
CA GLN A 128 -16.62 3.79 -22.62
C GLN A 128 -17.75 4.26 -21.69
N HIS A 129 -18.60 3.35 -21.21
CA HIS A 129 -19.71 3.70 -20.33
C HIS A 129 -19.23 4.29 -18.98
N SER A 130 -18.14 3.75 -18.43
CA SER A 130 -17.53 4.25 -17.19
C SER A 130 -16.87 5.60 -17.42
N ARG A 131 -16.18 5.81 -18.55
CA ARG A 131 -15.64 7.12 -18.96
C ARG A 131 -16.73 8.19 -19.11
N ASP A 132 -17.84 7.84 -19.75
CA ASP A 132 -18.98 8.75 -19.92
C ASP A 132 -19.62 9.10 -18.58
N ARG A 133 -19.78 8.11 -17.68
CA ARG A 133 -20.28 8.35 -16.32
C ARG A 133 -19.33 9.23 -15.50
N PHE A 134 -18.03 9.01 -15.65
CA PHE A 134 -17.00 9.85 -15.04
C PHE A 134 -17.15 11.30 -15.48
N ALA A 135 -17.15 11.53 -16.79
CA ALA A 135 -17.27 12.88 -17.33
C ALA A 135 -18.59 13.56 -16.94
N GLN A 136 -19.71 12.81 -16.95
CA GLN A 136 -21.02 13.34 -16.57
C GLN A 136 -21.08 13.74 -15.09
N THR A 137 -20.59 12.89 -14.19
CA THR A 137 -20.64 13.14 -12.74
C THR A 137 -19.63 14.19 -12.31
N ALA A 138 -18.45 14.23 -12.93
CA ALA A 138 -17.46 15.29 -12.73
C ALA A 138 -18.01 16.66 -13.17
N LEU A 139 -18.65 16.75 -14.35
CA LEU A 139 -19.35 17.96 -14.78
C LEU A 139 -20.46 18.37 -13.79
N GLY A 140 -21.19 17.39 -13.25
CA GLY A 140 -22.21 17.62 -12.22
C GLY A 140 -21.66 18.32 -10.98
N LEU A 141 -20.53 17.87 -10.46
CA LEU A 141 -19.85 18.52 -9.32
C LEU A 141 -19.34 19.91 -9.67
N VAL A 142 -18.76 20.08 -10.87
CA VAL A 142 -18.29 21.38 -11.35
C VAL A 142 -19.44 22.40 -11.38
N GLN A 143 -20.60 22.00 -11.89
CA GLN A 143 -21.79 22.84 -11.95
C GLN A 143 -22.42 23.07 -10.58
N GLN A 144 -22.47 22.05 -9.72
CA GLN A 144 -23.04 22.12 -8.38
C GLN A 144 -22.33 23.16 -7.50
N PHE A 145 -20.99 23.18 -7.54
CA PHE A 145 -20.18 24.08 -6.70
C PHE A 145 -19.72 25.34 -7.43
N GLY A 146 -20.00 25.48 -8.73
CA GLY A 146 -19.61 26.67 -9.51
C GLY A 146 -18.10 26.85 -9.67
N ILE A 147 -17.36 25.74 -9.68
CA ILE A 147 -15.92 25.69 -9.91
C ILE A 147 -15.61 25.64 -11.42
N ASP A 148 -14.34 25.73 -11.81
CA ASP A 148 -13.93 25.96 -13.20
C ASP A 148 -13.52 24.70 -13.96
N GLY A 149 -13.40 23.54 -13.31
CA GLY A 149 -13.11 22.31 -14.02
C GLY A 149 -12.54 21.20 -13.17
N ILE A 150 -11.83 20.28 -13.83
CA ILE A 150 -11.37 19.00 -13.25
C ILE A 150 -9.87 18.82 -13.49
N ASP A 151 -9.19 18.30 -12.49
CA ASP A 151 -7.82 17.80 -12.56
C ASP A 151 -7.84 16.28 -12.36
N ILE A 152 -7.10 15.55 -13.21
CA ILE A 152 -7.00 14.09 -13.10
C ILE A 152 -5.66 13.72 -12.48
N ASP A 153 -5.74 13.12 -11.31
CA ASP A 153 -4.59 12.67 -10.53
C ASP A 153 -4.54 11.14 -10.49
N TRP A 154 -4.25 10.54 -11.65
CA TRP A 154 -3.97 9.11 -11.83
C TRP A 154 -2.49 8.94 -12.17
N GLU A 155 -1.69 8.69 -11.13
CA GLU A 155 -0.24 8.88 -11.21
C GLU A 155 0.49 7.79 -12.01
N HIS A 156 -0.04 6.56 -12.13
CA HIS A 156 0.73 5.40 -12.63
C HIS A 156 -0.01 4.45 -13.59
N PRO A 157 -0.34 4.87 -14.83
CA PRO A 157 -0.67 3.91 -15.88
C PRO A 157 0.47 2.92 -16.06
N SER A 158 0.24 1.63 -15.80
CA SER A 158 1.31 0.63 -15.70
C SER A 158 1.79 0.07 -17.05
N ASP A 159 1.06 0.34 -18.13
CA ASP A 159 1.33 -0.19 -19.44
C ASP A 159 0.76 0.70 -20.56
N ALA A 160 1.16 0.42 -21.81
CA ALA A 160 0.73 1.21 -22.98
C ALA A 160 -0.79 1.13 -23.25
N GLN A 161 -1.46 0.04 -22.84
CA GLN A 161 -2.91 -0.07 -22.99
C GLN A 161 -3.61 0.89 -22.02
N GLN A 162 -3.19 0.91 -20.75
CA GLN A 162 -3.67 1.89 -19.77
C GLN A 162 -3.39 3.33 -20.21
N GLY A 163 -2.23 3.59 -20.82
CA GLY A 163 -1.95 4.90 -21.42
C GLY A 163 -2.91 5.27 -22.54
N SER A 164 -3.26 4.33 -23.43
CA SER A 164 -4.26 4.55 -24.48
C SER A 164 -5.67 4.75 -23.91
N ASP A 165 -6.03 4.02 -22.87
CA ASP A 165 -7.30 4.15 -22.16
C ASP A 165 -7.38 5.49 -21.42
N TYR A 166 -6.24 5.97 -20.90
CA TYR A 166 -6.14 7.29 -20.28
C TYR A 166 -6.40 8.42 -21.28
N ILE A 167 -5.81 8.34 -22.47
CA ILE A 167 -6.09 9.31 -23.55
C ILE A 167 -7.58 9.30 -23.93
N GLN A 168 -8.23 8.15 -23.96
CA GLN A 168 -9.67 8.06 -24.21
C GLN A 168 -10.48 8.74 -23.10
N LEU A 169 -10.09 8.57 -21.83
CA LEU A 169 -10.72 9.26 -20.70
C LEU A 169 -10.57 10.78 -20.82
N LEU A 170 -9.37 11.29 -21.13
CA LEU A 170 -9.13 12.72 -21.35
C LEU A 170 -9.94 13.28 -22.53
N SER A 171 -10.04 12.51 -23.62
CA SER A 171 -10.87 12.87 -24.77
C SER A 171 -12.35 12.97 -24.41
N THR A 172 -12.89 11.99 -23.67
CA THR A 172 -14.28 12.02 -23.19
C THR A 172 -14.50 13.21 -22.26
N LEU A 173 -13.60 13.44 -21.30
CA LEU A 173 -13.69 14.59 -20.39
C LEU A 173 -13.72 15.91 -21.14
N ARG A 174 -12.84 16.11 -22.13
CA ARG A 174 -12.81 17.34 -22.92
C ARG A 174 -14.09 17.57 -23.71
N ALA A 175 -14.79 16.50 -24.14
CA ALA A 175 -16.08 16.63 -24.81
C ALA A 175 -17.20 17.15 -23.88
N TYR A 176 -17.19 16.75 -22.61
CA TYR A 176 -18.14 17.23 -21.58
C TYR A 176 -17.72 18.56 -20.95
N LEU A 177 -16.42 18.84 -20.90
CA LEU A 177 -15.80 20.05 -20.32
C LEU A 177 -15.04 20.84 -21.41
N PRO A 178 -15.76 21.46 -22.37
CA PRO A 178 -15.14 22.14 -23.50
C PRO A 178 -14.32 23.37 -23.06
N ALA A 179 -13.16 23.54 -23.68
CA ALA A 179 -12.36 24.76 -23.56
C ALA A 179 -13.00 25.91 -24.38
N PRO A 180 -12.84 27.19 -23.97
CA PRO A 180 -12.12 27.68 -22.78
C PRO A 180 -13.03 27.82 -21.54
N GLN A 181 -14.25 27.26 -21.58
CA GLN A 181 -15.21 27.40 -20.49
C GLN A 181 -14.71 26.70 -19.23
N TYR A 182 -14.24 25.45 -19.39
CA TYR A 182 -13.73 24.63 -18.30
C TYR A 182 -12.24 24.33 -18.45
N THR A 183 -11.54 24.33 -17.33
CA THR A 183 -10.14 23.94 -17.22
C THR A 183 -10.03 22.43 -16.99
N LEU A 184 -9.29 21.73 -17.85
CA LEU A 184 -8.97 20.32 -17.67
C LEU A 184 -7.45 20.15 -17.55
N THR A 185 -7.00 19.59 -16.43
CA THR A 185 -5.58 19.34 -16.16
C THR A 185 -5.35 17.89 -15.76
N SER A 186 -4.09 17.51 -15.68
CA SER A 186 -3.68 16.24 -15.09
C SER A 186 -2.40 16.41 -14.29
N ALA A 187 -2.37 15.80 -13.11
CA ALA A 187 -1.16 15.58 -12.34
C ALA A 187 -0.44 14.33 -12.86
N LEU A 188 0.83 14.47 -13.24
CA LEU A 188 1.66 13.37 -13.73
C LEU A 188 3.01 13.35 -12.99
N PRO A 189 3.56 12.15 -12.68
CA PRO A 189 4.86 12.03 -12.04
C PRO A 189 5.99 12.46 -12.98
N ALA A 190 7.11 12.89 -12.42
CA ALA A 190 8.29 13.29 -13.18
C ALA A 190 9.16 12.12 -13.71
N GLY A 191 8.80 10.87 -13.41
CA GLY A 191 9.56 9.68 -13.83
C GLY A 191 9.22 9.18 -15.23
N GLU A 192 10.24 8.96 -16.07
CA GLU A 192 10.08 8.36 -17.41
C GLU A 192 9.41 6.98 -17.35
N TRP A 193 9.63 6.23 -16.26
CA TRP A 193 9.04 4.91 -16.05
C TRP A 193 7.49 4.90 -16.15
N ALA A 194 6.82 5.99 -15.78
CA ALA A 194 5.38 6.16 -15.91
C ALA A 194 5.02 6.93 -17.19
N LEU A 195 5.72 8.02 -17.48
CA LEU A 195 5.43 8.90 -18.62
C LEU A 195 5.60 8.19 -19.97
N GLN A 196 6.46 7.18 -20.09
CA GLN A 196 6.66 6.39 -21.32
C GLN A 196 5.41 5.62 -21.77
N HIS A 197 4.46 5.36 -20.86
CA HIS A 197 3.25 4.63 -21.19
C HIS A 197 2.16 5.53 -21.79
N ILE A 198 2.27 6.85 -21.62
CA ILE A 198 1.26 7.83 -22.06
C ILE A 198 1.74 8.52 -23.33
N ASN A 199 0.87 8.65 -24.34
CA ASN A 199 1.15 9.52 -25.48
C ASN A 199 0.99 10.99 -25.06
N LEU A 200 2.06 11.58 -24.53
CA LEU A 200 2.06 12.93 -23.95
C LEU A 200 1.68 14.02 -24.94
N ALA A 201 2.12 13.92 -26.20
CA ALA A 201 1.69 14.85 -27.26
C ALA A 201 0.17 14.83 -27.42
N HIS A 202 -0.44 13.63 -27.47
CA HIS A 202 -1.89 13.51 -27.62
C HIS A 202 -2.64 13.96 -26.36
N ALA A 203 -2.13 13.64 -25.17
CA ALA A 203 -2.69 14.13 -23.90
C ALA A 203 -2.72 15.67 -23.88
N ALA A 204 -1.64 16.32 -24.30
CA ALA A 204 -1.52 17.78 -24.36
C ALA A 204 -2.51 18.45 -25.32
N HIS A 205 -3.14 17.73 -26.26
CA HIS A 205 -4.22 18.28 -27.08
C HIS A 205 -5.52 18.45 -26.28
N TYR A 206 -5.79 17.54 -25.34
CA TYR A 206 -6.99 17.58 -24.51
C TYR A 206 -6.81 18.40 -23.24
N LEU A 207 -5.60 18.54 -22.73
CA LEU A 207 -5.32 19.23 -21.46
C LEU A 207 -5.00 20.72 -21.68
N ASP A 208 -5.45 21.58 -20.77
CA ASP A 208 -5.05 22.99 -20.73
C ASP A 208 -3.64 23.13 -20.13
N MET A 209 -3.38 22.37 -19.06
CA MET A 209 -2.10 22.33 -18.35
C MET A 209 -1.83 20.91 -17.85
N ILE A 210 -0.55 20.56 -17.72
CA ILE A 210 -0.07 19.32 -17.10
C ILE A 210 0.72 19.72 -15.86
N ASN A 211 0.25 19.28 -14.70
CA ASN A 211 0.90 19.50 -13.42
C ASN A 211 1.95 18.41 -13.23
N LEU A 212 3.22 18.77 -13.44
CA LEU A 212 4.34 17.83 -13.34
C LEU A 212 4.82 17.77 -11.89
N MET A 213 4.63 16.63 -11.23
CA MET A 213 5.09 16.40 -9.86
C MET A 213 6.61 16.16 -9.84
N SER A 214 7.37 17.25 -9.94
CA SER A 214 8.82 17.26 -9.98
C SER A 214 9.46 17.27 -8.59
N TYR A 215 8.99 16.37 -7.74
CA TYR A 215 9.45 16.15 -6.37
C TYR A 215 9.24 14.69 -5.97
N ASP A 216 9.62 14.33 -4.75
CA ASP A 216 9.66 12.94 -4.27
C ASP A 216 10.55 12.02 -5.14
N PHE A 217 11.68 12.55 -5.62
CA PHE A 217 12.74 11.75 -6.23
C PHE A 217 13.48 10.86 -5.22
N SER A 218 13.43 11.23 -3.94
CA SER A 218 14.07 10.52 -2.84
C SER A 218 13.19 10.59 -1.59
N GLY A 219 12.99 9.45 -0.92
CA GLY A 219 12.17 9.32 0.28
C GLY A 219 12.41 7.99 0.98
N SER A 220 11.47 7.56 1.84
CA SER A 220 11.62 6.34 2.65
C SER A 220 11.74 5.03 1.86
N TRP A 221 11.43 5.06 0.55
CA TRP A 221 11.48 3.94 -0.38
C TRP A 221 12.85 3.72 -1.04
N VAL A 222 13.81 4.65 -0.92
CA VAL A 222 15.16 4.49 -1.49
C VAL A 222 16.17 4.00 -0.43
N LYS A 223 17.26 3.34 -0.84
CA LYS A 223 18.25 2.79 0.11
C LYS A 223 19.25 3.82 0.65
N LYS A 224 19.37 4.96 -0.01
CA LYS A 224 20.32 6.04 0.30
C LYS A 224 19.56 7.35 0.28
N CYS A 225 19.85 8.24 1.22
CA CYS A 225 19.24 9.56 1.23
C CYS A 225 19.70 10.36 0.02
N GLY A 226 18.81 11.17 -0.52
CA GLY A 226 19.05 12.02 -1.68
C GLY A 226 18.18 13.26 -1.62
N HIS A 227 18.35 14.16 -2.59
CA HIS A 227 17.46 15.31 -2.74
C HIS A 227 16.11 14.85 -3.30
N HIS A 228 15.02 15.26 -2.67
CA HIS A 228 13.69 14.87 -3.14
C HIS A 228 13.17 15.76 -4.28
N ALA A 229 13.75 16.94 -4.48
CA ALA A 229 13.26 17.95 -5.45
C ALA A 229 14.40 18.61 -6.25
N GLN A 230 15.46 17.88 -6.57
CA GLN A 230 16.61 18.41 -7.31
C GLN A 230 16.23 19.01 -8.68
N LEU A 231 16.63 20.26 -8.90
CA LEU A 231 16.40 20.97 -10.16
C LEU A 231 17.17 20.33 -11.32
N PHE A 232 18.44 19.99 -11.09
CA PHE A 232 19.33 19.39 -12.08
C PHE A 232 19.83 18.01 -11.65
N THR A 233 20.09 17.16 -12.66
CA THR A 233 20.66 15.83 -12.43
C THR A 233 22.13 15.96 -12.00
N PRO A 234 22.57 15.32 -10.90
CA PRO A 234 23.97 15.33 -10.49
C PRO A 234 24.87 14.67 -11.53
N GLN A 235 26.11 15.16 -11.66
CA GLN A 235 27.09 14.62 -12.62
C GLN A 235 27.38 13.13 -12.40
N ILE A 236 27.39 12.70 -11.13
CA ILE A 236 27.57 11.30 -10.74
C ILE A 236 26.43 10.94 -9.77
N PRO A 237 25.28 10.44 -10.28
CA PRO A 237 24.17 10.04 -9.42
C PRO A 237 24.56 8.82 -8.57
N HIS A 238 24.23 8.85 -7.29
CA HIS A 238 24.58 7.79 -6.33
C HIS A 238 23.63 6.57 -6.37
N SER A 239 22.51 6.70 -7.09
CA SER A 239 21.53 5.67 -7.42
C SER A 239 20.83 6.02 -8.75
N PRO A 240 20.16 5.06 -9.42
CA PRO A 240 19.32 5.36 -10.58
C PRO A 240 18.20 6.36 -10.27
N ASP A 241 17.60 6.29 -9.08
CA ASP A 241 16.53 7.21 -8.64
C ASP A 241 17.04 8.66 -8.52
N ALA A 242 18.29 8.82 -8.07
CA ALA A 242 18.95 10.12 -7.99
C ALA A 242 19.35 10.71 -9.35
N ALA A 243 19.13 9.99 -10.46
CA ALA A 243 19.37 10.52 -11.81
C ALA A 243 18.19 11.38 -12.33
N ILE A 244 17.00 11.24 -11.73
CA ILE A 244 15.80 11.99 -12.11
C ILE A 244 15.87 13.40 -11.50
N SER A 245 15.56 14.42 -12.29
CA SER A 245 15.49 15.83 -11.87
C SER A 245 14.32 16.55 -12.52
N CYS A 246 13.99 17.73 -12.00
CA CYS A 246 13.02 18.64 -12.62
C CYS A 246 13.38 18.90 -14.09
N HIS A 247 14.65 19.21 -14.36
CA HIS A 247 15.16 19.47 -15.70
C HIS A 247 15.02 18.26 -16.63
N SER A 248 15.35 17.04 -16.17
CA SER A 248 15.24 15.84 -17.00
C SER A 248 13.78 15.53 -17.36
N ALA A 249 12.86 15.70 -16.40
CA ALA A 249 11.45 15.43 -16.59
C ALA A 249 10.80 16.41 -17.58
N VAL A 250 11.05 17.72 -17.42
CA VAL A 250 10.57 18.75 -18.36
C VAL A 250 11.15 18.52 -19.75
N SER A 251 12.46 18.24 -19.84
CA SER A 251 13.12 17.95 -21.12
C SER A 251 12.51 16.74 -21.82
N TYR A 252 12.16 15.68 -21.07
CA TYR A 252 11.48 14.51 -21.61
C TYR A 252 10.10 14.88 -22.17
N MET A 253 9.26 15.60 -21.41
CA MET A 253 7.92 16.00 -21.88
C MET A 253 7.98 16.86 -23.16
N VAL A 254 8.91 17.81 -23.22
CA VAL A 254 9.11 18.66 -24.41
C VAL A 254 9.54 17.84 -25.61
N ARG A 255 10.47 16.89 -25.43
CA ARG A 255 10.89 15.96 -26.50
C ARG A 255 9.75 15.06 -26.98
N GLN A 256 8.85 14.68 -26.09
CA GLN A 256 7.63 13.91 -26.41
C GLN A 256 6.51 14.78 -27.01
N GLY A 257 6.76 16.05 -27.32
CA GLY A 257 5.85 16.92 -28.06
C GLY A 257 4.87 17.73 -27.20
N VAL A 258 5.07 17.82 -25.89
CA VAL A 258 4.27 18.70 -25.02
C VAL A 258 4.71 20.16 -25.21
N PRO A 259 3.79 21.11 -25.51
CA PRO A 259 4.12 22.52 -25.56
C PRO A 259 4.58 23.03 -24.18
N GLN A 260 5.71 23.76 -24.15
CA GLN A 260 6.30 24.27 -22.91
C GLN A 260 5.33 25.12 -22.07
N ASN A 261 4.47 25.91 -22.73
CA ASN A 261 3.48 26.76 -22.07
C ASN A 261 2.33 25.99 -21.41
N LYS A 262 2.25 24.67 -21.59
CA LYS A 262 1.28 23.79 -20.91
C LYS A 262 1.87 23.01 -19.74
N ILE A 263 3.19 23.06 -19.53
CA ILE A 263 3.83 22.35 -18.42
C ILE A 263 3.84 23.27 -17.21
N LEU A 264 3.23 22.83 -16.11
CA LEU A 264 3.32 23.48 -14.82
C LEU A 264 4.24 22.68 -13.90
N LEU A 265 5.36 23.28 -13.51
CA LEU A 265 6.35 22.64 -12.66
C LEU A 265 5.87 22.62 -11.20
N GLY A 266 5.78 21.42 -10.61
CA GLY A 266 5.41 21.24 -9.22
C GLY A 266 6.59 21.49 -8.28
N ILE A 267 6.35 22.26 -7.22
CA ILE A 267 7.33 22.56 -6.17
C ILE A 267 6.75 22.07 -4.85
N PRO A 268 7.46 21.23 -4.07
CA PRO A 268 6.93 20.69 -2.84
C PRO A 268 6.94 21.74 -1.73
N ALA A 269 5.80 21.90 -1.05
CA ALA A 269 5.69 22.74 0.15
C ALA A 269 6.01 21.95 1.45
N TYR A 270 6.86 20.93 1.36
CA TYR A 270 7.29 20.07 2.45
C TYR A 270 8.70 19.54 2.17
N GLY A 271 9.42 19.15 3.21
CA GLY A 271 10.71 18.46 3.11
C GLY A 271 10.61 16.99 3.50
N ARG A 272 11.44 16.14 2.89
CA ARG A 272 11.56 14.70 3.21
C ARG A 272 12.71 14.46 4.18
N SER A 273 12.45 13.66 5.22
CA SER A 273 13.41 13.43 6.30
C SER A 273 14.05 12.05 6.30
N PHE A 274 15.29 11.99 6.77
CA PHE A 274 16.12 10.80 6.88
C PHE A 274 16.89 10.87 8.21
N THR A 275 16.77 9.85 9.07
CA THR A 275 17.44 9.83 10.38
C THR A 275 18.73 9.02 10.35
N GLU A 276 19.66 9.38 11.23
CA GLU A 276 20.94 8.68 11.41
C GLU A 276 21.78 8.63 10.12
N THR A 277 21.83 9.74 9.39
CA THR A 277 22.59 9.84 8.13
C THR A 277 23.56 11.02 8.13
N HIS A 278 24.61 10.90 7.32
CA HIS A 278 25.69 11.89 7.23
C HIS A 278 25.56 12.85 6.04
N GLY A 279 24.44 12.78 5.30
CA GLY A 279 24.19 13.63 4.13
C GLY A 279 23.94 12.81 2.88
N VAL A 280 23.67 13.50 1.76
CA VAL A 280 23.28 12.93 0.47
C VAL A 280 24.19 11.76 0.04
N GLY A 281 23.58 10.67 -0.43
CA GLY A 281 24.26 9.46 -0.90
C GLY A 281 24.64 8.45 0.19
N HIS A 282 24.39 8.76 1.47
CA HIS A 282 24.64 7.86 2.59
C HIS A 282 23.40 7.01 2.95
N PRO A 283 23.58 5.84 3.58
CA PRO A 283 22.47 5.10 4.18
C PRO A 283 21.85 5.88 5.35
N TYR A 284 20.63 5.50 5.72
CA TYR A 284 19.87 6.06 6.83
C TYR A 284 19.11 4.94 7.57
N SER A 285 18.70 5.16 8.82
CA SER A 285 18.04 4.12 9.66
C SER A 285 16.53 4.30 9.79
N GLY A 286 15.99 5.47 9.44
CA GLY A 286 14.56 5.76 9.50
C GLY A 286 14.20 7.15 8.98
N HIS A 287 13.02 7.64 9.33
CA HIS A 287 12.53 8.99 9.01
C HIS A 287 11.81 9.59 10.23
N ALA A 288 11.65 10.91 10.22
CA ALA A 288 10.99 11.69 11.26
C ALA A 288 9.87 12.59 10.68
N GLY A 289 8.95 13.04 11.52
CA GLY A 289 7.77 13.79 11.08
C GLY A 289 6.64 12.88 10.59
N GLU A 290 5.51 13.48 10.23
CA GLU A 290 4.32 12.75 9.80
C GLU A 290 4.59 12.14 8.42
N GLU A 291 4.53 10.81 8.32
CA GLU A 291 4.88 10.04 7.11
C GLU A 291 6.27 10.37 6.52
N GLY A 292 7.22 10.77 7.39
CA GLY A 292 8.57 11.12 6.96
C GLY A 292 8.70 12.50 6.30
N THR A 293 7.74 13.40 6.55
CA THR A 293 7.74 14.77 6.03
C THR A 293 7.68 15.81 7.14
N PHE A 294 8.23 16.99 6.84
CA PHE A 294 8.05 18.21 7.63
C PHE A 294 7.46 19.30 6.73
N GLU A 295 6.52 20.09 7.23
CA GLU A 295 5.97 21.21 6.45
C GLU A 295 7.05 22.26 6.20
N TYR A 296 7.05 22.87 5.00
CA TYR A 296 8.09 23.84 4.63
C TYR A 296 8.17 25.03 5.59
N GLN A 297 7.04 25.47 6.15
CA GLN A 297 6.99 26.56 7.13
C GLN A 297 7.72 26.27 8.45
N ASP A 298 7.96 24.98 8.75
CA ASP A 298 8.67 24.52 9.95
C ASP A 298 10.18 24.28 9.67
N LEU A 299 10.63 24.59 8.46
CA LEU A 299 12.02 24.42 8.00
C LEU A 299 12.73 25.78 7.87
N PRO A 300 14.04 25.84 8.17
CA PRO A 300 14.85 24.81 8.81
C PRO A 300 14.41 24.55 10.26
N ARG A 301 14.52 23.29 10.70
CA ARG A 301 14.09 22.90 12.05
C ARG A 301 14.92 23.65 13.12
N PRO A 302 14.35 24.00 14.29
CA PRO A 302 15.09 24.67 15.35
C PRO A 302 16.36 23.89 15.75
N GLY A 303 17.53 24.53 15.65
CA GLY A 303 18.82 23.91 15.94
C GLY A 303 19.42 23.08 14.80
N ALA A 304 18.79 23.05 13.63
CA ALA A 304 19.37 22.52 12.40
C ALA A 304 20.18 23.59 11.65
N THR A 305 21.22 23.15 10.96
CA THR A 305 22.02 23.96 10.03
C THR A 305 21.55 23.67 8.61
N GLU A 306 21.19 24.70 7.85
CA GLU A 306 20.82 24.62 6.44
C GLU A 306 22.05 24.63 5.53
N TYR A 307 21.97 23.88 4.43
CA TYR A 307 22.97 23.74 3.39
C TYR A 307 22.26 23.80 2.04
N VAL A 308 22.86 24.50 1.08
CA VAL A 308 22.38 24.59 -0.30
C VAL A 308 23.38 23.89 -1.21
N ASP A 309 22.91 22.91 -1.99
CA ASP A 309 23.70 22.29 -3.05
C ASP A 309 23.39 23.01 -4.38
N GLU A 310 24.27 23.95 -4.72
CA GLU A 310 24.15 24.75 -5.94
C GLU A 310 24.30 23.93 -7.22
N GLN A 311 24.96 22.76 -7.20
CA GLN A 311 25.19 21.97 -8.41
C GLN A 311 23.90 21.33 -8.92
N VAL A 312 23.08 20.85 -8.00
CA VAL A 312 21.79 20.22 -8.31
C VAL A 312 20.61 21.14 -8.07
N GLY A 313 20.83 22.30 -7.45
CA GLY A 313 19.80 23.29 -7.14
C GLY A 313 18.78 22.76 -6.12
N ALA A 314 19.27 22.26 -4.98
CA ALA A 314 18.44 21.74 -3.89
C ALA A 314 19.01 22.13 -2.53
N ALA A 315 18.17 22.17 -1.49
CA ALA A 315 18.61 22.47 -0.12
C ALA A 315 18.35 21.29 0.83
N TYR A 316 19.03 21.33 1.97
CA TYR A 316 18.79 20.42 3.07
C TYR A 316 19.23 21.02 4.40
N CYS A 317 18.64 20.58 5.51
CA CYS A 317 19.08 20.94 6.85
C CYS A 317 19.47 19.70 7.66
N VAL A 318 20.43 19.88 8.58
CA VAL A 318 20.95 18.83 9.47
C VAL A 318 21.08 19.38 10.89
N GLY A 319 20.51 18.73 11.90
CA GLY A 319 20.85 19.04 13.30
C GLY A 319 19.88 18.55 14.39
N GLY A 320 20.35 18.62 15.64
CA GLY A 320 19.64 18.32 16.89
C GLY A 320 19.48 16.84 17.25
N ASP A 321 18.89 16.07 16.32
CA ASP A 321 18.44 14.67 16.53
C ASP A 321 19.13 13.66 15.59
N GLY A 322 20.08 14.13 14.76
CA GLY A 322 20.69 13.32 13.70
C GLY A 322 19.80 13.19 12.45
N GLY A 323 18.76 14.01 12.33
CA GLY A 323 17.87 14.06 11.17
C GLY A 323 18.38 15.00 10.08
N PHE A 324 18.46 14.45 8.86
CA PHE A 324 18.64 15.16 7.60
C PHE A 324 17.25 15.41 6.99
N VAL A 325 16.97 16.64 6.55
CA VAL A 325 15.72 16.97 5.83
C VAL A 325 16.07 17.72 4.56
N THR A 326 15.67 17.22 3.40
CA THR A 326 15.86 17.90 2.10
C THR A 326 14.58 18.59 1.67
N TYR A 327 14.72 19.79 1.09
CA TYR A 327 13.63 20.67 0.65
C TYR A 327 14.16 21.71 -0.35
N ASP A 328 13.28 22.53 -0.92
CA ASP A 328 13.65 23.64 -1.80
C ASP A 328 13.72 24.96 -1.04
N THR A 329 14.75 25.78 -1.26
CA THR A 329 14.86 27.11 -0.65
C THR A 329 15.22 28.15 -1.72
N PRO A 330 14.67 29.38 -1.67
CA PRO A 330 15.13 30.45 -2.53
C PRO A 330 16.60 30.78 -2.21
N PRO A 331 17.44 31.13 -3.20
CA PRO A 331 18.81 31.54 -2.93
C PRO A 331 18.82 32.87 -2.16
N ASP A 332 19.48 32.88 -0.99
CA ASP A 332 19.81 34.11 -0.26
C ASP A 332 20.93 34.84 -1.01
N TYR A 333 20.55 35.78 -1.88
CA TYR A 333 21.51 36.66 -2.53
C TYR A 333 21.94 37.77 -1.58
N ASP A 334 23.10 37.60 -0.92
CA ASP A 334 23.76 38.67 -0.17
C ASP A 334 24.84 39.36 -1.04
N PRO A 335 24.60 40.59 -1.51
CA PRO A 335 25.57 41.32 -2.33
C PRO A 335 26.89 41.60 -1.58
N VAL A 336 26.90 41.61 -0.25
CA VAL A 336 28.08 41.86 0.57
C VAL A 336 29.02 40.66 0.59
N ASP A 337 28.48 39.44 0.68
CA ASP A 337 29.29 38.22 0.68
C ASP A 337 29.92 37.93 -0.68
N HIS A 338 29.20 38.22 -1.77
CA HIS A 338 29.76 38.15 -3.12
C HIS A 338 30.90 39.15 -3.32
N LEU A 339 30.76 40.37 -2.80
CA LEU A 339 31.83 41.37 -2.81
C LEU A 339 33.03 40.94 -1.95
N ASN A 340 32.81 40.34 -0.78
CA ASN A 340 33.87 39.85 0.09
C ASN A 340 34.61 38.64 -0.52
N ALA A 341 33.93 37.79 -1.27
CA ALA A 341 34.55 36.68 -2.00
C ALA A 341 35.45 37.18 -3.16
N LEU A 342 35.03 38.23 -3.87
CA LEU A 342 35.82 38.88 -4.92
C LEU A 342 37.07 39.59 -4.37
N PHE A 343 37.01 40.08 -3.13
CA PHE A 343 38.11 40.82 -2.48
C PHE A 343 38.61 40.13 -1.20
N ALA A 344 38.87 38.82 -1.27
CA ALA A 344 39.19 37.99 -0.12
C ALA A 344 40.56 38.27 0.57
N HIS A 345 41.45 39.08 -0.02
CA HIS A 345 42.80 39.35 0.55
C HIS A 345 43.21 40.83 0.40
N PRO A 346 43.95 41.46 1.34
CA PRO A 346 44.32 42.88 1.27
C PRO A 346 45.07 43.32 0.00
N SER A 347 45.76 42.39 -0.67
CA SER A 347 46.42 42.63 -1.97
C SER A 347 45.43 42.76 -3.14
N THR A 348 44.22 42.21 -3.02
CA THR A 348 43.13 42.36 -4.02
C THR A 348 42.42 43.71 -3.94
N LEU A 349 42.70 44.53 -2.91
CA LEU A 349 42.27 45.93 -2.86
C LEU A 349 42.94 46.78 -3.95
N GLN A 350 44.14 46.42 -4.42
CA GLN A 350 44.78 47.08 -5.57
C GLN A 350 44.05 46.82 -6.88
N SER A 351 43.37 45.67 -7.00
CA SER A 351 42.53 45.33 -8.16
C SER A 351 41.13 45.93 -8.10
N VAL A 352 40.71 46.61 -7.03
CA VAL A 352 39.38 47.24 -6.93
C VAL A 352 39.12 48.23 -8.07
N ALA A 353 40.13 49.02 -8.46
CA ALA A 353 39.99 49.92 -9.60
C ALA A 353 39.81 49.15 -10.92
N HIS A 354 40.47 48.01 -11.07
CA HIS A 354 40.33 47.14 -12.24
C HIS A 354 38.97 46.44 -12.24
N THR A 355 38.57 45.78 -11.15
CA THR A 355 37.27 45.12 -10.99
C THR A 355 36.11 46.11 -11.12
N SER A 356 36.23 47.32 -10.57
CA SER A 356 35.24 48.37 -10.77
C SER A 356 35.20 48.85 -12.22
N SER A 357 36.33 48.89 -12.92
CA SER A 357 36.36 49.25 -14.34
C SER A 357 35.79 48.11 -15.20
N THR A 358 36.02 46.85 -14.84
CA THR A 358 35.43 45.68 -15.51
C THR A 358 33.95 45.56 -15.24
N LEU A 359 33.48 45.84 -14.02
CA LEU A 359 32.06 45.89 -13.69
C LEU A 359 31.37 47.08 -14.34
N ARG A 360 32.04 48.24 -14.45
CA ARG A 360 31.53 49.36 -15.24
C ARG A 360 31.54 49.05 -16.72
N ALA A 361 32.57 48.41 -17.25
CA ALA A 361 32.59 47.96 -18.64
C ALA A 361 31.53 46.90 -18.91
N TYR A 362 31.25 46.01 -17.96
CA TYR A 362 30.18 45.03 -18.06
C TYR A 362 28.80 45.67 -17.90
N GLN A 363 28.68 46.70 -17.06
CA GLN A 363 27.47 47.51 -16.95
C GLN A 363 27.25 48.33 -18.23
N ASP A 364 28.30 48.91 -18.80
CA ASP A 364 28.27 49.69 -20.04
C ASP A 364 28.00 48.75 -21.24
N ASP A 365 28.59 47.55 -21.30
CA ASP A 365 28.27 46.50 -22.28
C ASP A 365 26.83 46.01 -22.10
N LEU A 366 26.35 45.84 -20.86
CA LEU A 366 24.95 45.50 -20.60
C LEU A 366 24.02 46.64 -20.96
N ASP A 367 24.39 47.89 -20.71
CA ASP A 367 23.62 49.07 -21.08
C ASP A 367 23.67 49.28 -22.59
N GLU A 368 24.75 48.90 -23.28
CA GLU A 368 24.89 48.91 -24.74
C GLU A 368 24.13 47.73 -25.37
N ASP A 369 24.13 46.55 -24.74
CA ASP A 369 23.32 45.39 -25.13
C ASP A 369 21.85 45.66 -24.86
N ILE A 370 21.49 46.28 -23.74
CA ILE A 370 20.12 46.72 -23.44
C ILE A 370 19.74 47.85 -24.38
N ALA A 371 20.61 48.80 -24.69
CA ALA A 371 20.33 49.84 -25.67
C ALA A 371 20.26 49.27 -27.10
N ALA A 372 21.03 48.24 -27.42
CA ALA A 372 20.98 47.52 -28.70
C ALA A 372 19.78 46.59 -28.79
N PHE A 373 19.36 45.97 -27.69
CA PHE A 373 18.13 45.21 -27.58
C PHE A 373 16.93 46.14 -27.57
N VAL A 374 17.00 47.31 -26.93
CA VAL A 374 15.97 48.34 -26.97
C VAL A 374 15.95 48.98 -28.34
N ALA A 375 17.07 49.24 -29.00
CA ALA A 375 17.12 49.75 -30.37
C ALA A 375 16.68 48.68 -31.37
N TYR A 376 17.06 47.41 -31.19
CA TYR A 376 16.53 46.28 -31.95
C TYR A 376 15.06 46.06 -31.65
N GLN A 377 14.60 46.29 -30.43
CA GLN A 377 13.19 46.27 -30.04
C GLN A 377 12.48 47.50 -30.57
N THR A 378 13.13 48.65 -30.76
CA THR A 378 12.52 49.88 -31.29
C THR A 378 12.53 49.87 -32.81
N ASP A 379 13.51 49.25 -33.46
CA ASP A 379 13.54 48.96 -34.90
C ASP A 379 12.66 47.75 -35.21
N SER A 380 12.66 46.70 -34.39
CA SER A 380 11.69 45.60 -34.47
C SER A 380 10.30 46.10 -34.14
N ASP A 381 10.10 46.99 -33.18
CA ASP A 381 8.79 47.58 -32.89
C ASP A 381 8.46 48.66 -33.91
N ALA A 382 9.40 49.36 -34.56
CA ALA A 382 9.10 50.29 -35.65
C ALA A 382 8.79 49.52 -36.93
N ASP A 383 9.47 48.41 -37.21
CA ASP A 383 9.26 47.53 -38.36
C ASP A 383 8.09 46.58 -38.10
N SER A 384 7.81 46.22 -36.84
CA SER A 384 6.58 45.55 -36.41
C SER A 384 5.43 46.53 -36.27
N VAL A 385 5.62 47.79 -35.91
CA VAL A 385 4.59 48.84 -35.96
C VAL A 385 4.36 49.26 -37.39
N GLN A 386 5.35 49.25 -38.27
CA GLN A 386 5.19 49.48 -39.71
C GLN A 386 4.50 48.28 -40.34
N ARG A 387 4.90 47.04 -40.05
CA ARG A 387 4.17 45.84 -40.47
C ARG A 387 2.80 45.73 -39.81
N ILE A 388 2.61 46.19 -38.58
CA ILE A 388 1.31 46.24 -37.91
C ILE A 388 0.50 47.41 -38.46
N GLN A 389 1.09 48.54 -38.89
CA GLN A 389 0.38 49.65 -39.51
C GLN A 389 0.01 49.32 -40.95
N ASP A 390 0.88 48.63 -41.69
CA ASP A 390 0.64 48.12 -43.03
C ASP A 390 -0.33 46.95 -42.97
N ALA A 391 -0.16 46.02 -42.02
CA ALA A 391 -1.15 44.97 -41.76
C ALA A 391 -2.43 45.52 -41.13
N LYS A 392 -2.43 46.67 -40.45
CA LYS A 392 -3.62 47.38 -39.93
C LYS A 392 -4.24 48.25 -41.00
N ALA A 393 -3.50 48.69 -42.01
CA ALA A 393 -4.01 49.37 -43.19
C ALA A 393 -4.59 48.35 -44.18
N GLU A 394 -3.93 47.21 -44.37
CA GLU A 394 -4.47 46.04 -45.06
C GLU A 394 -5.60 45.40 -44.26
N LEU A 395 -5.52 45.28 -42.94
CA LEU A 395 -6.65 44.87 -42.10
C LEU A 395 -7.72 45.95 -42.08
N ALA A 396 -7.41 47.24 -42.17
CA ALA A 396 -8.44 48.28 -42.26
C ALA A 396 -9.12 48.26 -43.62
N ASP A 397 -8.38 48.03 -44.72
CA ASP A 397 -8.93 47.88 -46.07
C ASP A 397 -9.67 46.53 -46.22
N LEU A 398 -9.16 45.47 -45.59
CA LEU A 398 -9.83 44.18 -45.47
C LEU A 398 -11.01 44.29 -44.52
N PHE A 399 -10.96 45.03 -43.43
CA PHE A 399 -12.08 45.30 -42.54
C PHE A 399 -13.05 46.26 -43.20
N GLN A 400 -12.65 47.14 -44.11
CA GLN A 400 -13.54 48.01 -44.86
C GLN A 400 -14.16 47.23 -46.02
N LYS A 401 -13.44 46.28 -46.63
CA LYS A 401 -13.98 45.30 -47.57
C LYS A 401 -14.89 44.32 -46.88
N ILE A 402 -14.50 43.75 -45.75
CA ILE A 402 -15.29 42.87 -44.88
C ILE A 402 -16.44 43.66 -44.30
N GLU A 403 -16.31 44.93 -43.95
CA GLU A 403 -17.42 45.76 -43.46
C GLU A 403 -18.31 46.18 -44.60
N SER A 404 -17.82 46.37 -45.84
CA SER A 404 -18.67 46.57 -47.01
C SER A 404 -19.34 45.27 -47.45
N VAL A 405 -18.67 44.13 -47.30
CA VAL A 405 -19.20 42.80 -47.59
C VAL A 405 -20.15 42.40 -46.49
N ARG A 406 -19.89 42.76 -45.24
CA ARG A 406 -20.73 42.58 -44.06
C ARG A 406 -21.88 43.56 -44.10
N GLN A 407 -21.73 44.81 -44.52
CA GLN A 407 -22.84 45.72 -44.74
C GLN A 407 -23.66 45.27 -45.93
N ARG A 408 -23.06 44.85 -47.05
CA ARG A 408 -23.82 44.26 -48.16
C ARG A 408 -24.44 42.93 -47.79
N ALA A 409 -23.78 42.11 -46.97
CA ALA A 409 -24.30 40.83 -46.50
C ALA A 409 -25.32 41.02 -45.39
N VAL A 410 -25.23 42.05 -44.54
CA VAL A 410 -26.22 42.45 -43.52
C VAL A 410 -27.38 43.16 -44.18
N GLN A 411 -27.17 43.87 -45.29
CA GLN A 411 -28.24 44.48 -46.08
C GLN A 411 -28.90 43.43 -46.97
N THR A 412 -28.14 42.47 -47.52
CA THR A 412 -28.67 41.27 -48.19
C THR A 412 -29.32 40.34 -47.18
N GLU A 413 -28.78 40.19 -45.98
CA GLU A 413 -29.35 39.43 -44.88
C GLU A 413 -30.54 40.17 -44.32
N GLN A 414 -30.58 41.50 -44.23
CA GLN A 414 -31.79 42.24 -43.85
C GLN A 414 -32.84 42.11 -44.95
N THR A 415 -32.46 42.19 -46.22
CA THR A 415 -33.39 42.02 -47.34
C THR A 415 -33.90 40.57 -47.40
N ILE A 416 -33.03 39.58 -47.21
CA ILE A 416 -33.36 38.15 -47.12
C ILE A 416 -34.12 37.88 -45.81
N THR A 417 -33.80 38.52 -44.69
CA THR A 417 -34.47 38.34 -43.39
C THR A 417 -35.79 39.05 -43.37
N GLU A 418 -35.99 40.13 -44.12
CA GLU A 418 -37.30 40.73 -44.36
C GLU A 418 -38.11 39.84 -45.32
N MET A 419 -37.53 39.38 -46.43
CA MET A 419 -38.17 38.40 -47.35
C MET A 419 -38.48 37.06 -46.67
N THR A 420 -37.60 36.58 -45.78
CA THR A 420 -37.73 35.32 -45.05
C THR A 420 -38.34 35.52 -43.67
N ALA A 421 -38.59 36.73 -43.19
CA ALA A 421 -39.37 36.98 -41.96
C ALA A 421 -40.81 36.55 -42.20
N ASP A 422 -41.36 36.87 -43.38
CA ASP A 422 -42.66 36.40 -43.80
C ASP A 422 -42.66 34.87 -44.00
N ILE A 423 -41.59 34.29 -44.56
CA ILE A 423 -41.45 32.82 -44.69
C ILE A 423 -41.32 32.15 -43.33
N LYS A 424 -40.51 32.68 -42.41
CA LYS A 424 -40.31 32.16 -41.04
C LYS A 424 -41.55 32.34 -40.20
N ARG A 425 -42.32 33.41 -40.41
CA ARG A 425 -43.65 33.59 -39.81
C ARG A 425 -44.62 32.55 -40.36
N LEU A 426 -44.66 32.34 -41.68
CA LEU A 426 -45.44 31.28 -42.32
C LEU A 426 -45.03 29.88 -41.88
N ASP A 427 -43.73 29.61 -41.71
CA ASP A 427 -43.19 28.31 -41.34
C ASP A 427 -43.38 28.05 -39.84
N ASN A 428 -43.30 29.08 -38.99
CA ASN A 428 -43.73 29.02 -37.59
C ASN A 428 -45.24 28.80 -37.50
N THR A 429 -46.06 29.47 -38.33
CA THR A 429 -47.51 29.23 -38.39
C THR A 429 -47.81 27.81 -38.87
N LYS A 430 -47.10 27.31 -39.89
CA LYS A 430 -47.20 25.93 -40.38
C LYS A 430 -46.76 24.92 -39.32
N ARG A 431 -45.66 25.17 -38.61
CA ARG A 431 -45.16 24.33 -37.52
C ARG A 431 -46.15 24.30 -36.37
N ASN A 432 -46.69 25.44 -35.95
CA ASN A 432 -47.71 25.54 -34.92
C ASN A 432 -49.00 24.81 -35.35
N LEU A 433 -49.46 25.01 -36.59
CA LEU A 433 -50.60 24.27 -37.15
C LEU A 433 -50.35 22.76 -37.22
N THR A 434 -49.14 22.35 -37.58
CA THR A 434 -48.77 20.92 -37.65
C THR A 434 -48.71 20.32 -36.26
N LEU A 435 -48.10 20.99 -35.28
CA LEU A 435 -48.06 20.56 -33.88
C LEU A 435 -49.48 20.47 -33.29
N SER A 436 -50.35 21.46 -33.55
CA SER A 436 -51.75 21.44 -33.13
C SER A 436 -52.54 20.31 -33.80
N MET A 437 -52.37 20.08 -35.11
CA MET A 437 -53.00 18.95 -35.80
C MET A 437 -52.53 17.61 -35.25
N THR A 438 -51.23 17.43 -35.01
CA THR A 438 -50.67 16.19 -34.46
C THR A 438 -51.14 15.97 -33.02
N ALA A 439 -51.20 17.01 -32.19
CA ALA A 439 -51.75 16.93 -30.84
C ALA A 439 -53.23 16.55 -30.85
N LEU A 440 -54.06 17.18 -31.71
CA LEU A 440 -55.48 16.85 -31.85
C LEU A 440 -55.71 15.43 -32.37
N LYS A 441 -54.94 15.00 -33.40
CA LYS A 441 -55.00 13.61 -33.91
C LYS A 441 -54.63 12.59 -32.83
N ARG A 442 -53.56 12.85 -32.08
CA ARG A 442 -53.13 11.96 -30.97
C ARG A 442 -54.14 11.94 -29.82
N LEU A 443 -54.81 13.06 -29.55
CA LEU A 443 -55.86 13.14 -28.54
C LEU A 443 -57.08 12.33 -28.97
N GLN A 444 -57.50 12.45 -30.24
CA GLN A 444 -58.56 11.61 -30.81
C GLN A 444 -58.21 10.12 -30.72
N MET A 445 -56.99 9.74 -31.12
CA MET A 445 -56.51 8.36 -31.01
C MET A 445 -56.55 7.85 -29.57
N LEU A 446 -56.15 8.67 -28.60
CA LEU A 446 -56.18 8.31 -27.18
C LEU A 446 -57.61 8.09 -26.67
N THR A 447 -58.55 8.96 -27.03
CA THR A 447 -59.97 8.81 -26.63
C THR A 447 -60.58 7.54 -27.24
N THR A 448 -60.36 7.29 -28.53
CA THR A 448 -60.87 6.08 -29.19
C THR A 448 -60.24 4.81 -28.60
N ALA A 449 -58.93 4.80 -28.36
CA ALA A 449 -58.24 3.67 -27.76
C ALA A 449 -58.69 3.41 -26.32
N TYR A 450 -58.95 4.46 -25.53
CA TYR A 450 -59.51 4.34 -24.18
C TYR A 450 -60.92 3.70 -24.19
N GLU A 451 -61.82 4.14 -25.07
CA GLU A 451 -63.17 3.58 -25.18
C GLU A 451 -63.15 2.10 -25.60
N GLN A 452 -62.28 1.75 -26.56
CA GLN A 452 -62.08 0.37 -26.99
C GLN A 452 -61.52 -0.50 -25.86
N LEU A 453 -60.52 -0.01 -25.11
CA LEU A 453 -59.93 -0.72 -23.99
C LEU A 453 -60.96 -0.97 -22.88
N ARG A 454 -61.81 0.01 -22.59
CA ARG A 454 -62.91 -0.13 -21.63
C ARG A 454 -63.93 -1.19 -22.05
N SER A 455 -64.18 -1.35 -23.35
CA SER A 455 -65.07 -2.40 -23.86
C SER A 455 -64.43 -3.78 -23.75
N LEU A 456 -63.16 -3.92 -24.13
CA LEU A 456 -62.42 -5.18 -24.10
C LEU A 456 -62.16 -5.68 -22.67
N SER A 457 -61.95 -4.75 -21.72
CA SER A 457 -61.83 -5.07 -20.30
C SER A 457 -63.06 -5.82 -19.77
N LYS A 458 -64.26 -5.38 -20.16
CA LYS A 458 -65.54 -6.01 -19.77
C LYS A 458 -65.73 -7.42 -20.35
N SER A 459 -65.20 -7.69 -21.55
CA SER A 459 -65.28 -8.99 -22.19
C SER A 459 -64.16 -9.96 -21.77
N ARG A 460 -63.24 -9.52 -20.90
CA ARG A 460 -62.08 -10.29 -20.41
C ARG A 460 -61.16 -10.81 -21.52
N GLN A 461 -61.07 -10.09 -22.64
CA GLN A 461 -60.15 -10.43 -23.73
C GLN A 461 -58.75 -9.89 -23.43
N TYR A 462 -58.04 -10.57 -22.52
CA TYR A 462 -56.79 -10.07 -21.94
C TYR A 462 -55.68 -9.83 -22.96
N LYS A 463 -55.56 -10.69 -23.99
CA LYS A 463 -54.58 -10.52 -25.06
C LYS A 463 -54.73 -9.18 -25.80
N ASP A 464 -55.95 -8.85 -26.21
CA ASP A 464 -56.24 -7.61 -26.93
C ASP A 464 -56.14 -6.40 -25.98
N CYS A 465 -56.57 -6.55 -24.73
CA CYS A 465 -56.40 -5.54 -23.68
C CYS A 465 -54.93 -5.16 -23.48
N ALA A 466 -54.02 -6.13 -23.42
CA ALA A 466 -52.59 -5.87 -23.21
C ALA A 466 -51.99 -5.01 -24.34
N SER A 467 -52.28 -5.36 -25.59
CA SER A 467 -51.78 -4.64 -26.77
C SER A 467 -52.29 -3.19 -26.83
N LEU A 468 -53.57 -2.99 -26.53
CA LEU A 468 -54.20 -1.69 -26.58
C LEU A 468 -53.80 -0.83 -25.37
N LEU A 469 -53.62 -1.44 -24.19
CA LEU A 469 -53.13 -0.77 -22.99
C LEU A 469 -51.72 -0.21 -23.18
N GLN A 470 -50.81 -0.94 -23.82
CA GLN A 470 -49.48 -0.40 -24.15
C GLN A 470 -49.56 0.82 -25.08
N ALA A 471 -50.41 0.77 -26.10
CA ALA A 471 -50.62 1.90 -27.00
C ALA A 471 -51.22 3.12 -26.27
N VAL A 472 -52.21 2.90 -25.41
CA VAL A 472 -52.81 3.95 -24.55
C VAL A 472 -51.75 4.56 -23.63
N LEU A 473 -50.91 3.75 -22.99
CA LEU A 473 -49.83 4.21 -22.11
C LEU A 473 -48.81 5.10 -22.83
N GLN A 474 -48.38 4.71 -24.04
CA GLN A 474 -47.49 5.53 -24.87
C GLN A 474 -48.14 6.87 -25.27
N LEU A 475 -49.44 6.84 -25.63
CA LEU A 475 -50.17 8.05 -25.99
C LEU A 475 -50.36 8.97 -24.78
N VAL A 476 -50.68 8.46 -23.59
CA VAL A 476 -50.79 9.24 -22.35
C VAL A 476 -49.45 9.89 -21.98
N ALA A 477 -48.32 9.20 -22.19
CA ALA A 477 -47.00 9.75 -21.92
C ALA A 477 -46.70 11.03 -22.71
N HIS A 478 -47.15 11.11 -23.97
CA HIS A 478 -47.03 12.31 -24.81
C HIS A 478 -47.80 13.52 -24.25
N PHE A 479 -48.88 13.30 -23.51
CA PHE A 479 -49.72 14.37 -22.95
C PHE A 479 -49.33 14.80 -21.53
N LYS A 480 -48.24 14.29 -20.96
CA LYS A 480 -47.77 14.66 -19.61
C LYS A 480 -47.55 16.17 -19.43
N SER A 481 -47.04 16.87 -20.44
CA SER A 481 -46.84 18.33 -20.41
C SER A 481 -48.12 19.15 -20.57
N TYR A 482 -49.23 18.52 -21.00
CA TYR A 482 -50.54 19.15 -21.20
C TYR A 482 -51.49 18.96 -20.01
N ARG A 483 -50.97 18.50 -18.87
CA ARG A 483 -51.74 18.18 -17.66
C ARG A 483 -52.47 19.38 -17.05
N SER A 484 -52.08 20.61 -17.41
CA SER A 484 -52.77 21.85 -17.04
C SER A 484 -54.15 22.00 -17.71
N ILE A 485 -54.47 21.19 -18.73
CA ILE A 485 -55.77 21.19 -19.39
C ILE A 485 -56.69 20.19 -18.70
N ASP A 486 -57.77 20.67 -18.08
CA ASP A 486 -58.68 19.87 -17.24
C ASP A 486 -59.25 18.62 -17.92
N GLN A 487 -59.60 18.72 -19.21
CA GLN A 487 -60.15 17.58 -19.97
C GLN A 487 -59.12 16.47 -20.17
N ILE A 488 -57.86 16.82 -20.43
CA ILE A 488 -56.75 15.86 -20.59
C ILE A 488 -56.40 15.24 -19.24
N ALA A 489 -56.38 16.05 -18.16
CA ALA A 489 -56.18 15.56 -16.80
C ALA A 489 -57.30 14.60 -16.35
N THR A 490 -58.53 14.81 -16.80
CA THR A 490 -59.66 13.91 -16.55
C THR A 490 -59.51 12.60 -17.32
N LEU A 491 -59.17 12.65 -18.61
CA LEU A 491 -58.91 11.45 -19.41
C LEU A 491 -57.75 10.61 -18.86
N SER A 492 -56.66 11.26 -18.43
CA SER A 492 -55.53 10.57 -17.79
C SER A 492 -55.91 9.89 -16.47
N ARG A 493 -56.82 10.49 -15.67
CA ARG A 493 -57.36 9.85 -14.46
C ARG A 493 -58.20 8.63 -14.80
N ASN A 494 -59.09 8.75 -15.78
CA ASN A 494 -59.94 7.65 -16.24
C ASN A 494 -59.13 6.45 -16.76
N VAL A 495 -57.99 6.69 -17.43
CA VAL A 495 -57.05 5.63 -17.84
C VAL A 495 -56.40 4.97 -16.61
N ALA A 496 -55.99 5.74 -15.61
CA ALA A 496 -55.39 5.20 -14.38
C ALA A 496 -56.39 4.37 -13.55
N ASP A 497 -57.66 4.77 -13.53
CA ASP A 497 -58.72 4.00 -12.87
C ASP A 497 -58.97 2.67 -13.58
N LEU A 498 -59.01 2.67 -14.92
CA LEU A 498 -59.16 1.45 -15.72
C LEU A 498 -57.97 0.49 -15.54
N GLN A 499 -56.74 1.01 -15.36
CA GLN A 499 -55.57 0.20 -15.03
C GLN A 499 -55.72 -0.54 -13.70
N ARG A 500 -56.25 0.15 -12.69
CA ARG A 500 -56.51 -0.41 -11.36
C ARG A 500 -57.57 -1.51 -11.42
N GLU A 501 -58.69 -1.23 -12.10
CA GLU A 501 -59.77 -2.21 -12.32
C GLU A 501 -59.26 -3.47 -13.04
N LEU A 502 -58.46 -3.30 -14.10
CA LEU A 502 -57.87 -4.43 -14.82
C LEU A 502 -56.92 -5.27 -13.95
N LEU A 503 -56.11 -4.63 -13.10
CA LEU A 503 -55.22 -5.35 -12.18
C LEU A 503 -56.03 -6.17 -11.16
N GLU A 504 -57.05 -5.56 -10.55
CA GLU A 504 -57.92 -6.24 -9.58
C GLU A 504 -58.63 -7.43 -10.23
N GLN A 505 -59.18 -7.24 -11.44
CA GLN A 505 -59.85 -8.30 -12.19
C GLN A 505 -58.90 -9.47 -12.51
N VAL A 506 -57.65 -9.20 -12.91
CA VAL A 506 -56.65 -10.25 -13.15
C VAL A 506 -56.31 -10.98 -11.85
N CYS A 507 -56.07 -10.26 -10.75
CA CYS A 507 -55.78 -10.89 -9.45
C CYS A 507 -56.93 -11.80 -8.97
N GLU A 508 -58.18 -11.33 -9.06
CA GLU A 508 -59.36 -12.14 -8.70
C GLU A 508 -59.48 -13.41 -9.55
N ASP A 509 -59.23 -13.30 -10.85
CA ASP A 509 -59.27 -14.46 -11.75
C ASP A 509 -58.17 -15.47 -11.41
N PHE A 510 -56.96 -15.03 -11.05
CA PHE A 510 -55.90 -15.92 -10.53
C PHE A 510 -56.35 -16.59 -9.22
N GLU A 511 -56.88 -15.84 -8.27
CA GLU A 511 -57.35 -16.37 -6.98
C GLU A 511 -58.43 -17.44 -7.13
N VAL A 512 -59.46 -17.16 -7.93
CA VAL A 512 -60.60 -18.08 -8.13
C VAL A 512 -60.17 -19.36 -8.85
N VAL A 513 -59.31 -19.26 -9.87
CA VAL A 513 -58.90 -20.42 -10.66
C VAL A 513 -58.00 -21.37 -9.86
N PHE A 514 -57.08 -20.82 -9.05
CA PHE A 514 -56.24 -21.63 -8.17
C PHE A 514 -57.03 -22.23 -6.99
N ALA A 515 -57.96 -21.48 -6.40
CA ALA A 515 -58.80 -22.00 -5.32
C ALA A 515 -59.73 -23.15 -5.77
N LYS A 516 -60.17 -23.16 -7.03
CA LYS A 516 -61.03 -24.21 -7.60
C LYS A 516 -60.27 -25.38 -8.23
N GLY A 517 -58.95 -25.30 -8.35
CA GLY A 517 -58.14 -26.31 -9.04
C GLY A 517 -58.39 -26.38 -10.55
N GLU A 518 -58.91 -25.32 -11.16
CA GLU A 518 -59.23 -25.25 -12.60
C GLU A 518 -58.05 -24.76 -13.46
N VAL A 519 -56.82 -24.83 -12.92
CA VAL A 519 -55.62 -24.25 -13.53
C VAL A 519 -55.34 -24.83 -14.93
N GLY A 520 -55.56 -26.14 -15.10
CA GLY A 520 -55.37 -26.82 -16.39
C GLY A 520 -56.35 -26.37 -17.50
N SER A 521 -57.61 -26.08 -17.16
CA SER A 521 -58.65 -25.72 -18.14
C SER A 521 -58.60 -24.25 -18.53
N ARG A 522 -58.15 -23.37 -17.62
CA ARG A 522 -58.07 -21.91 -17.85
C ARG A 522 -56.64 -21.38 -18.02
N ARG A 523 -55.67 -22.28 -18.25
CA ARG A 523 -54.25 -21.93 -18.42
C ARG A 523 -54.00 -20.85 -19.48
N ALA A 524 -54.68 -20.94 -20.63
CA ALA A 524 -54.54 -19.96 -21.71
C ALA A 524 -55.01 -18.55 -21.28
N MET A 525 -56.14 -18.48 -20.58
CA MET A 525 -56.66 -17.21 -20.05
C MET A 525 -55.70 -16.57 -19.05
N LEU A 526 -55.12 -17.36 -18.14
CA LEU A 526 -54.15 -16.86 -17.16
C LEU A 526 -52.84 -16.40 -17.81
N SER A 527 -52.37 -17.13 -18.84
CA SER A 527 -51.19 -16.73 -19.63
C SER A 527 -51.44 -15.41 -20.38
N GLU A 528 -52.63 -15.23 -20.95
CA GLU A 528 -53.00 -13.96 -21.59
C GLU A 528 -53.16 -12.82 -20.56
N ALA A 529 -53.65 -13.12 -19.35
CA ALA A 529 -53.73 -12.15 -18.26
C ALA A 529 -52.34 -11.67 -17.80
N CYS A 530 -51.31 -12.53 -17.82
CA CYS A 530 -49.92 -12.13 -17.56
C CYS A 530 -49.42 -11.04 -18.54
N LEU A 531 -49.88 -11.04 -19.80
CA LEU A 531 -49.52 -9.98 -20.76
C LEU A 531 -50.10 -8.61 -20.36
N VAL A 532 -51.28 -8.59 -19.73
CA VAL A 532 -51.87 -7.36 -19.18
C VAL A 532 -51.07 -6.88 -17.97
N VAL A 533 -50.65 -7.81 -17.11
CA VAL A 533 -49.78 -7.49 -15.96
C VAL A 533 -48.45 -6.90 -16.41
N ASP A 534 -47.85 -7.43 -17.48
CA ASP A 534 -46.63 -6.84 -18.08
C ASP A 534 -46.86 -5.45 -18.66
N ALA A 535 -48.02 -5.20 -19.28
CA ALA A 535 -48.38 -3.87 -19.75
C ALA A 535 -48.64 -2.87 -18.61
N LEU A 536 -49.09 -3.34 -17.44
CA LEU A 536 -49.29 -2.51 -16.23
C LEU A 536 -47.97 -2.18 -15.50
N GLY A 537 -46.95 -3.02 -15.67
CA GLY A 537 -45.60 -2.81 -15.14
C GLY A 537 -45.26 -3.64 -13.90
N GLU A 538 -44.09 -3.38 -13.33
CA GLU A 538 -43.45 -4.22 -12.31
C GLU A 538 -44.26 -4.38 -11.03
N HIS A 539 -44.91 -3.31 -10.54
CA HIS A 539 -45.74 -3.37 -9.33
C HIS A 539 -46.88 -4.41 -9.44
N ALA A 540 -47.50 -4.52 -10.61
CA ALA A 540 -48.55 -5.51 -10.88
C ALA A 540 -47.98 -6.93 -10.87
N ARG A 541 -46.79 -7.13 -11.45
CA ARG A 541 -46.08 -8.41 -11.47
C ARG A 541 -45.73 -8.89 -10.07
N THR A 542 -45.12 -8.04 -9.25
CA THR A 542 -44.74 -8.37 -7.87
C THR A 542 -45.95 -8.80 -7.05
N ARG A 543 -47.11 -8.14 -7.23
CA ARG A 543 -48.34 -8.51 -6.51
C ARG A 543 -48.81 -9.92 -6.84
N VAL A 544 -48.85 -10.29 -8.12
CA VAL A 544 -49.29 -11.62 -8.57
C VAL A 544 -48.28 -12.70 -8.14
N VAL A 545 -46.98 -12.45 -8.31
CA VAL A 545 -45.94 -13.42 -7.93
C VAL A 545 -45.89 -13.63 -6.42
N ASN A 546 -45.95 -12.57 -5.62
CA ASN A 546 -45.99 -12.69 -4.15
C ASN A 546 -47.23 -13.47 -3.67
N TRP A 547 -48.39 -13.21 -4.27
CA TRP A 547 -49.59 -13.98 -3.97
C TRP A 547 -49.42 -15.47 -4.32
N TYR A 548 -48.83 -15.77 -5.47
CA TYR A 548 -48.58 -17.13 -5.92
C TYR A 548 -47.62 -17.88 -4.99
N CYS A 549 -46.45 -17.30 -4.68
CA CYS A 549 -45.47 -17.88 -3.77
C CYS A 549 -46.08 -18.13 -2.37
N ASN A 550 -46.87 -17.18 -1.86
CA ASN A 550 -47.55 -17.34 -0.57
C ASN A 550 -48.62 -18.43 -0.59
N THR A 551 -49.38 -18.55 -1.67
CA THR A 551 -50.39 -19.60 -1.83
C THR A 551 -49.74 -20.99 -1.89
N GLN A 552 -48.68 -21.17 -2.69
CA GLN A 552 -48.00 -22.46 -2.82
C GLN A 552 -47.27 -22.88 -1.54
N LEU A 553 -46.62 -21.94 -0.85
CA LEU A 553 -45.88 -22.21 0.40
C LEU A 553 -46.79 -22.25 1.64
N ARG A 554 -48.10 -22.05 1.50
CA ARG A 554 -49.03 -22.04 2.65
C ARG A 554 -49.06 -23.39 3.37
N GLU A 555 -49.15 -24.48 2.64
CA GLU A 555 -49.15 -25.84 3.22
C GLU A 555 -47.80 -26.19 3.82
N TYR A 556 -46.70 -25.80 3.16
CA TYR A 556 -45.34 -25.93 3.72
C TYR A 556 -45.22 -25.26 5.09
N ARG A 557 -45.64 -23.99 5.18
CA ARG A 557 -45.62 -23.22 6.42
C ARG A 557 -46.55 -23.77 7.50
N GLN A 558 -47.51 -24.64 7.17
CA GLN A 558 -48.36 -25.33 8.14
C GLN A 558 -47.71 -26.62 8.66
N VAL A 559 -47.14 -27.43 7.76
CA VAL A 559 -46.54 -28.73 8.09
C VAL A 559 -45.24 -28.59 8.89
N PHE A 560 -44.46 -27.55 8.60
CA PHE A 560 -43.12 -27.39 9.16
C PHE A 560 -42.97 -26.25 10.18
N ARG A 561 -44.10 -25.64 10.60
CA ARG A 561 -44.14 -24.61 11.64
C ARG A 561 -43.83 -25.22 13.02
N GLY A 562 -43.15 -24.45 13.86
CA GLY A 562 -42.66 -24.89 15.18
C GLY A 562 -43.66 -25.66 16.07
N ASN A 563 -43.11 -26.71 16.70
CA ASN A 563 -43.61 -27.69 17.68
C ASN A 563 -43.97 -29.12 17.19
N ASP A 564 -44.05 -29.39 15.89
CA ASP A 564 -44.22 -30.78 15.40
C ASP A 564 -42.87 -31.47 15.17
N GLU A 565 -42.78 -32.78 15.43
CA GLU A 565 -41.60 -33.63 15.16
C GLU A 565 -41.10 -33.48 13.71
N ALA A 566 -42.00 -33.18 12.77
CA ALA A 566 -41.69 -32.94 11.37
C ALA A 566 -40.80 -31.71 11.14
N GLY A 567 -40.79 -30.74 12.07
CA GLY A 567 -40.02 -29.51 11.98
C GLY A 567 -38.68 -29.54 12.72
N SER A 568 -38.30 -30.63 13.40
CA SER A 568 -37.02 -30.73 14.13
C SER A 568 -35.80 -30.75 13.20
N LEU A 569 -34.61 -30.49 13.76
CA LEU A 569 -33.34 -30.55 13.02
C LEU A 569 -33.08 -31.95 12.43
N ASP A 570 -33.55 -33.00 13.08
CA ASP A 570 -33.39 -34.40 12.64
C ASP A 570 -34.11 -34.71 11.32
N ASN A 571 -35.11 -33.90 10.96
CA ASN A 571 -35.96 -34.11 9.79
C ASN A 571 -35.74 -33.08 8.68
N ILE A 572 -34.59 -32.40 8.65
CA ILE A 572 -34.26 -31.36 7.66
C ILE A 572 -34.37 -31.86 6.21
N SER A 573 -33.92 -33.09 5.94
CA SER A 573 -34.07 -33.79 4.65
C SER A 573 -35.53 -33.85 4.13
N ARG A 574 -36.54 -33.87 5.03
CA ARG A 574 -37.96 -33.88 4.63
C ARG A 574 -38.40 -32.54 4.05
N ARG A 575 -37.86 -31.41 4.55
CA ARG A 575 -38.16 -30.05 4.03
C ARG A 575 -37.69 -29.91 2.58
N TYR A 576 -36.45 -30.30 2.31
CA TYR A 576 -35.86 -30.25 0.97
C TYR A 576 -36.56 -31.20 -0.02
N SER A 577 -36.95 -32.39 0.45
CA SER A 577 -37.74 -33.33 -0.34
C SER A 577 -39.14 -32.78 -0.69
N TRP A 578 -39.78 -32.07 0.25
CA TRP A 578 -41.08 -31.43 0.01
C TRP A 578 -40.96 -30.34 -1.07
N PHE A 579 -39.95 -29.46 -0.94
CA PHE A 579 -39.70 -28.40 -1.91
C PHE A 579 -39.42 -28.95 -3.31
N ASN A 580 -38.58 -29.99 -3.42
CA ASN A 580 -38.27 -30.62 -4.70
C ASN A 580 -39.52 -31.20 -5.39
N ARG A 581 -40.50 -31.72 -4.63
CA ARG A 581 -41.79 -32.16 -5.19
C ARG A 581 -42.63 -30.98 -5.67
N MET A 582 -42.72 -29.91 -4.89
CA MET A 582 -43.45 -28.69 -5.28
C MET A 582 -42.86 -28.07 -6.55
N MET A 583 -41.53 -28.00 -6.65
CA MET A 583 -40.85 -27.51 -7.86
C MET A 583 -41.18 -28.36 -9.08
N LYS A 584 -41.24 -29.69 -8.92
CA LYS A 584 -41.64 -30.58 -10.01
C LYS A 584 -43.08 -30.32 -10.46
N THR A 585 -44.00 -30.04 -9.52
CA THR A 585 -45.38 -29.62 -9.85
C THR A 585 -45.39 -28.29 -10.59
N TYR A 586 -44.59 -27.30 -10.16
CA TYR A 586 -44.44 -26.03 -10.87
C TYR A 586 -44.00 -26.24 -12.32
N ASP A 587 -42.93 -27.01 -12.55
CA ASP A 587 -42.35 -27.24 -13.88
C ASP A 587 -43.35 -27.86 -14.86
N VAL A 588 -44.21 -28.74 -14.36
CA VAL A 588 -45.17 -29.50 -15.18
C VAL A 588 -46.49 -28.76 -15.38
N GLU A 589 -47.04 -28.15 -14.34
CA GLU A 589 -48.42 -27.64 -14.34
C GLU A 589 -48.51 -26.11 -14.44
N HIS A 590 -47.55 -25.38 -13.85
CA HIS A 590 -47.66 -23.92 -13.65
C HIS A 590 -46.70 -23.10 -14.50
N ALA A 591 -45.56 -23.66 -14.93
CA ALA A 591 -44.52 -22.94 -15.68
C ALA A 591 -45.05 -22.29 -16.97
N ALA A 592 -46.00 -22.94 -17.66
CA ALA A 592 -46.59 -22.43 -18.89
C ALA A 592 -47.59 -21.26 -18.69
N ILE A 593 -47.95 -20.93 -17.45
CA ILE A 593 -48.83 -19.78 -17.15
C ILE A 593 -48.02 -18.48 -17.15
N PHE A 594 -46.81 -18.52 -16.61
CA PHE A 594 -45.99 -17.35 -16.37
C PHE A 594 -45.00 -17.12 -17.52
N PRO A 595 -44.76 -15.87 -17.93
CA PRO A 595 -43.67 -15.55 -18.85
C PRO A 595 -42.30 -15.97 -18.26
N ALA A 596 -41.43 -16.56 -19.07
CA ALA A 596 -40.12 -17.07 -18.61
C ALA A 596 -39.25 -15.97 -17.96
N HIS A 597 -39.34 -14.73 -18.45
CA HIS A 597 -38.61 -13.58 -17.91
C HIS A 597 -39.09 -13.13 -16.52
N TRP A 598 -40.23 -13.64 -16.03
CA TRP A 598 -40.68 -13.37 -14.66
C TRP A 598 -39.92 -14.20 -13.63
N LYS A 599 -39.22 -15.27 -14.00
CA LYS A 599 -38.42 -16.09 -13.07
C LYS A 599 -39.19 -16.51 -11.80
N VAL A 600 -40.46 -16.88 -11.94
CA VAL A 600 -41.34 -17.22 -10.81
C VAL A 600 -40.83 -18.44 -10.03
N ASN A 601 -40.17 -19.38 -10.72
CA ASN A 601 -39.43 -20.50 -10.12
C ASN A 601 -38.32 -20.05 -9.17
N GLU A 602 -37.52 -19.07 -9.57
CA GLU A 602 -36.43 -18.50 -8.77
C GLU A 602 -36.98 -17.76 -7.54
N MET A 603 -38.03 -16.94 -7.73
CA MET A 603 -38.71 -16.24 -6.62
C MET A 603 -39.39 -17.19 -5.63
N LEU A 604 -39.95 -18.31 -6.11
CA LEU A 604 -40.52 -19.35 -5.26
C LEU A 604 -39.44 -20.06 -4.43
N ALA A 605 -38.28 -20.33 -5.02
CA ALA A 605 -37.13 -20.89 -4.32
C ALA A 605 -36.60 -19.93 -3.25
N ASN A 606 -36.45 -18.65 -3.56
CA ASN A 606 -36.04 -17.63 -2.59
C ASN A 606 -37.02 -17.53 -1.40
N SER A 607 -38.32 -17.50 -1.69
CA SER A 607 -39.36 -17.46 -0.64
C SER A 607 -39.34 -18.71 0.27
N PHE A 608 -38.97 -19.87 -0.27
CA PHE A 608 -38.79 -21.10 0.52
C PHE A 608 -37.52 -21.05 1.38
N CYS A 609 -36.40 -20.60 0.81
CA CYS A 609 -35.14 -20.47 1.53
C CYS A 609 -35.27 -19.49 2.70
N GLU A 610 -35.89 -18.32 2.49
CA GLU A 610 -36.15 -17.33 3.54
C GLU A 610 -36.98 -17.90 4.68
N GLY A 611 -38.11 -18.55 4.36
CA GLY A 611 -38.96 -19.18 5.39
C GLY A 611 -38.26 -20.30 6.15
N THR A 612 -37.42 -21.08 5.47
CA THR A 612 -36.66 -22.18 6.08
C THR A 612 -35.52 -21.68 6.95
N ARG A 613 -34.82 -20.62 6.52
CA ARG A 613 -33.80 -19.93 7.32
C ARG A 613 -34.39 -19.41 8.64
N ASP A 614 -35.54 -18.75 8.58
CA ASP A 614 -36.20 -18.19 9.76
C ASP A 614 -36.68 -19.29 10.72
N ASP A 615 -37.19 -20.40 10.19
CA ASP A 615 -37.53 -21.60 10.97
C ASP A 615 -36.28 -22.17 11.69
N PHE A 616 -35.15 -22.32 10.99
CA PHE A 616 -33.90 -22.81 11.61
C PHE A 616 -33.35 -21.86 12.66
N LYS A 617 -33.37 -20.54 12.40
CA LYS A 617 -33.02 -19.53 13.41
C LYS A 617 -33.87 -19.71 14.67
N ALA A 618 -35.19 -19.92 14.53
CA ALA A 618 -36.08 -20.14 15.67
C ALA A 618 -35.80 -21.47 16.42
N ILE A 619 -35.53 -22.56 15.69
CA ILE A 619 -35.25 -23.88 16.28
C ILE A 619 -33.91 -23.87 17.05
N LEU A 620 -32.85 -23.34 16.44
CA LEU A 620 -31.52 -23.26 17.03
C LEU A 620 -31.45 -22.29 18.22
N GLN A 621 -32.22 -21.20 18.19
CA GLN A 621 -32.36 -20.30 19.36
C GLN A 621 -33.07 -20.99 20.54
N LYS A 622 -34.05 -21.86 20.26
CA LYS A 622 -34.82 -22.56 21.29
C LYS A 622 -34.04 -23.71 21.93
N SER A 623 -33.26 -24.47 21.17
CA SER A 623 -32.41 -25.54 21.69
C SER A 623 -31.34 -25.02 22.66
N MET A 624 -30.82 -23.80 22.45
CA MET A 624 -29.90 -23.15 23.40
C MET A 624 -30.56 -22.67 24.71
N ARG A 625 -31.86 -22.36 24.72
CA ARG A 625 -32.55 -21.85 25.92
C ARG A 625 -32.96 -22.95 26.90
N ARG A 626 -32.99 -24.22 26.50
CA ARG A 626 -33.25 -25.33 27.41
C ARG A 626 -32.01 -25.57 28.28
N GLY A 627 -31.97 -24.92 29.44
CA GLY A 627 -30.97 -25.12 30.50
C GLY A 627 -31.02 -26.49 31.19
N GLU A 628 -31.30 -27.57 30.47
CA GLU A 628 -31.27 -28.95 30.97
C GLU A 628 -30.29 -29.78 30.15
N GLY A 629 -28.99 -29.63 30.40
CA GLY A 629 -27.94 -30.65 30.19
C GLY A 629 -27.71 -31.25 28.79
N GLN A 630 -28.58 -31.04 27.80
CA GLN A 630 -28.36 -31.45 26.42
C GLN A 630 -27.66 -30.30 25.69
N THR A 631 -26.33 -30.32 25.77
CA THR A 631 -25.51 -29.61 24.78
C THR A 631 -25.96 -30.08 23.40
N LEU A 632 -26.27 -29.11 22.53
CA LEU A 632 -26.58 -29.36 21.12
C LEU A 632 -25.51 -30.30 20.54
N ASP A 633 -25.93 -31.44 20.01
CA ASP A 633 -24.99 -32.42 19.47
C ASP A 633 -24.27 -31.79 18.27
N VAL A 634 -22.96 -31.60 18.40
CA VAL A 634 -22.12 -30.95 17.39
C VAL A 634 -22.11 -31.78 16.10
N ASP A 635 -22.20 -33.11 16.21
CA ASP A 635 -22.24 -33.99 15.04
C ASP A 635 -23.57 -33.86 14.30
N LEU A 636 -24.68 -33.73 15.03
CA LEU A 636 -25.99 -33.43 14.43
C LEU A 636 -26.01 -32.07 13.74
N LEU A 637 -25.45 -31.03 14.38
CA LEU A 637 -25.36 -29.68 13.81
C LEU A 637 -24.57 -29.69 12.48
N LEU A 638 -23.43 -30.39 12.45
CA LEU A 638 -22.60 -30.53 11.25
C LEU A 638 -23.32 -31.31 10.15
N SER A 639 -24.03 -32.39 10.50
CA SER A 639 -24.82 -33.17 9.55
C SER A 639 -25.92 -32.31 8.91
N CYS A 640 -26.68 -31.56 9.71
CA CYS A 640 -27.72 -30.66 9.23
C CYS A 640 -27.17 -29.52 8.35
N LEU A 641 -26.03 -28.94 8.73
CA LEU A 641 -25.37 -27.90 7.94
C LEU A 641 -24.88 -28.46 6.59
N GLN A 642 -24.28 -29.65 6.57
CA GLN A 642 -23.82 -30.28 5.34
C GLN A 642 -24.98 -30.62 4.39
N GLU A 643 -26.10 -31.15 4.90
CA GLU A 643 -27.31 -31.38 4.09
C GLU A 643 -27.87 -30.08 3.51
N THR A 644 -27.85 -29.00 4.29
CA THR A 644 -28.30 -27.67 3.87
C THR A 644 -27.42 -27.10 2.76
N LEU A 645 -26.09 -27.18 2.91
CA LEU A 645 -25.15 -26.73 1.89
C LEU A 645 -25.28 -27.55 0.59
N ASN A 646 -25.50 -28.85 0.69
CA ASN A 646 -25.75 -29.70 -0.49
C ASN A 646 -27.02 -29.28 -1.22
N PHE A 647 -28.09 -28.95 -0.47
CA PHE A 647 -29.34 -28.46 -1.04
C PHE A 647 -29.17 -27.08 -1.71
N GLU A 648 -28.53 -26.11 -1.05
CA GLU A 648 -28.21 -24.80 -1.63
C GLU A 648 -27.40 -24.94 -2.92
N HIS A 649 -26.40 -25.82 -2.93
CA HIS A 649 -25.61 -26.09 -4.13
C HIS A 649 -26.45 -26.69 -5.27
N SER A 650 -27.42 -27.55 -4.94
CA SER A 650 -28.35 -28.11 -5.93
C SER A 650 -29.28 -27.05 -6.54
N LEU A 651 -29.71 -26.05 -5.75
CA LEU A 651 -30.47 -24.91 -6.25
C LEU A 651 -29.59 -24.02 -7.13
N GLU A 652 -28.38 -23.73 -6.68
CA GLU A 652 -27.40 -22.94 -7.43
C GLU A 652 -27.16 -23.55 -8.82
N GLN A 653 -26.88 -24.86 -8.89
CA GLN A 653 -26.68 -25.55 -10.17
C GLN A 653 -27.93 -25.51 -11.06
N ARG A 654 -29.13 -25.58 -10.47
CA ARG A 654 -30.40 -25.56 -11.20
C ARG A 654 -30.64 -24.21 -11.88
N PHE A 655 -30.34 -23.10 -11.22
CA PHE A 655 -30.62 -21.76 -11.72
C PHE A 655 -29.42 -21.08 -12.42
N SER A 656 -28.20 -21.60 -12.25
CA SER A 656 -26.99 -21.13 -12.94
C SER A 656 -27.05 -21.28 -14.47
N ASN A 657 -27.87 -22.19 -14.99
CA ASN A 657 -27.90 -22.53 -16.43
C ASN A 657 -28.90 -21.70 -17.26
N GLU A 658 -29.79 -20.90 -16.68
CA GLU A 658 -30.91 -20.27 -17.41
C GLU A 658 -30.75 -18.79 -17.80
N SER A 659 -29.60 -18.15 -17.58
CA SER A 659 -29.44 -16.73 -17.99
C SER A 659 -28.06 -16.34 -18.51
N ARG A 660 -27.75 -16.83 -19.72
CA ARG A 660 -26.96 -16.05 -20.70
C ARG A 660 -27.69 -16.05 -22.04
N SER A 661 -28.85 -15.40 -22.06
CA SER A 661 -29.46 -14.95 -23.31
C SER A 661 -29.39 -13.43 -23.39
N SER A 662 -28.71 -12.98 -24.45
CA SER A 662 -28.72 -11.62 -25.02
C SER A 662 -28.12 -10.48 -24.20
N ILE A 663 -27.09 -9.94 -24.83
CA ILE A 663 -26.49 -8.62 -24.68
C ILE A 663 -27.58 -7.52 -24.73
N ASP A 664 -27.29 -6.43 -24.04
CA ASP A 664 -27.96 -5.13 -23.98
C ASP A 664 -29.08 -4.91 -22.95
N THR A 665 -28.81 -3.90 -22.12
CA THR A 665 -29.70 -3.15 -21.22
C THR A 665 -30.20 -3.86 -19.96
N VAL A 666 -29.42 -3.81 -18.88
CA VAL A 666 -29.85 -3.17 -17.62
C VAL A 666 -28.65 -2.91 -16.71
N ASN A 667 -28.61 -1.69 -16.19
CA ASN A 667 -27.63 -1.18 -15.26
C ASN A 667 -28.39 -0.90 -13.95
N SER A 668 -28.36 -1.86 -13.03
CA SER A 668 -28.88 -1.73 -11.67
C SER A 668 -27.95 -2.49 -10.73
N LYS A 669 -27.09 -1.77 -9.99
CA LYS A 669 -26.32 -2.30 -8.85
C LYS A 669 -27.23 -2.53 -7.62
N GLU A 670 -28.29 -3.30 -7.81
CA GLU A 670 -29.02 -3.97 -6.73
C GLU A 670 -29.12 -5.47 -6.94
N ASP A 671 -28.91 -6.00 -8.15
CA ASP A 671 -28.77 -7.44 -8.35
C ASP A 671 -27.31 -7.87 -8.12
N LYS A 672 -26.92 -8.04 -6.84
CA LYS A 672 -26.17 -9.26 -6.54
C LYS A 672 -27.06 -10.36 -7.09
N SER A 673 -26.68 -11.03 -8.18
CA SER A 673 -27.38 -12.25 -8.58
C SER A 673 -27.49 -13.10 -7.32
N HIS A 674 -28.71 -13.26 -6.80
CA HIS A 674 -28.98 -14.00 -5.59
C HIS A 674 -28.57 -15.45 -5.85
N GLY A 675 -27.30 -15.74 -5.64
CA GLY A 675 -26.83 -17.10 -5.52
C GLY A 675 -27.56 -17.71 -4.34
N PHE A 676 -27.99 -18.95 -4.49
CA PHE A 676 -28.59 -19.73 -3.42
C PHE A 676 -27.56 -20.11 -2.33
N SER A 677 -26.26 -19.85 -2.55
CA SER A 677 -25.23 -20.01 -1.52
C SER A 677 -25.48 -19.10 -0.33
N GLN A 678 -25.50 -19.68 0.88
CA GLN A 678 -25.72 -18.98 2.16
C GLN A 678 -27.15 -18.48 2.42
N THR A 679 -28.15 -18.88 1.62
CA THR A 679 -29.54 -18.43 1.83
C THR A 679 -30.23 -19.04 3.05
N ILE A 680 -29.84 -20.25 3.44
CA ILE A 680 -30.34 -21.01 4.58
C ILE A 680 -29.22 -21.27 5.60
N SER A 681 -28.00 -21.58 5.13
CA SER A 681 -26.85 -21.94 5.96
C SER A 681 -26.39 -20.81 6.89
N GLU A 682 -26.70 -19.54 6.57
CA GLU A 682 -26.55 -18.37 7.46
C GLU A 682 -27.21 -18.57 8.85
N ALA A 683 -28.27 -19.37 8.94
CA ALA A 683 -28.92 -19.67 10.22
C ALA A 683 -28.02 -20.43 11.22
N PHE A 684 -27.00 -21.13 10.73
CA PHE A 684 -26.11 -21.98 11.53
C PHE A 684 -24.85 -21.24 12.01
N GLU A 685 -24.50 -20.11 11.39
CA GLU A 685 -23.25 -19.36 11.66
C GLU A 685 -23.06 -18.99 13.14
N PRO A 686 -24.07 -18.46 13.87
CA PRO A 686 -23.90 -18.10 15.29
C PRO A 686 -23.54 -19.29 16.20
N TYR A 687 -23.75 -20.51 15.71
CA TYR A 687 -23.57 -21.76 16.46
C TYR A 687 -22.26 -22.47 16.12
N MET A 688 -21.53 -22.01 15.09
CA MET A 688 -20.22 -22.54 14.71
C MET A 688 -19.14 -22.31 15.79
N ARG A 689 -19.33 -21.32 16.67
CA ARG A 689 -18.49 -21.13 17.86
C ARG A 689 -18.44 -22.36 18.76
N LEU A 690 -19.55 -23.08 18.94
CA LEU A 690 -19.58 -24.31 19.75
C LEU A 690 -18.67 -25.40 19.16
N TRP A 691 -18.55 -25.44 17.84
CA TRP A 691 -17.63 -26.34 17.15
C TRP A 691 -16.17 -25.91 17.37
N VAL A 692 -15.86 -24.61 17.26
CA VAL A 692 -14.51 -24.08 17.56
C VAL A 692 -14.11 -24.36 19.01
N GLU A 693 -15.03 -24.21 19.97
CA GLU A 693 -14.82 -24.55 21.39
C GLU A 693 -14.54 -26.05 21.60
N SER A 694 -15.13 -26.94 20.79
CA SER A 694 -14.80 -28.37 20.80
C SER A 694 -13.37 -28.64 20.30
N GLN A 695 -12.95 -27.93 19.24
CA GLN A 695 -11.57 -28.03 18.72
C GLN A 695 -10.54 -27.49 19.72
N ASP A 696 -10.84 -26.39 20.43
CA ASP A 696 -10.01 -25.84 21.52
C ASP A 696 -9.80 -26.89 22.63
N LYS A 697 -10.85 -27.60 23.05
CA LYS A 697 -10.73 -28.68 24.06
C LYS A 697 -9.86 -29.83 23.58
N GLN A 698 -9.94 -30.24 22.32
CA GLN A 698 -9.08 -31.29 21.78
C GLN A 698 -7.60 -30.86 21.79
N LEU A 699 -7.30 -29.64 21.32
CA LEU A 699 -5.94 -29.10 21.33
C LEU A 699 -5.37 -28.95 22.75
N ALA A 700 -6.20 -28.57 23.73
CA ALA A 700 -5.81 -28.50 25.13
C ALA A 700 -5.28 -29.83 25.70
N THR A 701 -5.79 -30.97 25.19
CA THR A 701 -5.33 -32.31 25.64
C THR A 701 -4.00 -32.73 25.00
N LEU A 702 -3.65 -32.17 23.83
CA LEU A 702 -2.45 -32.55 23.08
C LEU A 702 -1.17 -31.91 23.64
N ILE A 703 -1.20 -30.65 24.11
CA ILE A 703 0.01 -29.96 24.61
C ILE A 703 0.67 -30.70 25.79
N PRO A 704 -0.06 -31.13 26.85
CA PRO A 704 0.55 -31.89 27.95
C PRO A 704 1.12 -33.23 27.49
N LYS A 705 0.48 -33.90 26.52
CA LYS A 705 0.96 -35.15 25.92
C LYS A 705 2.30 -34.93 25.22
N TYR A 706 2.43 -33.86 24.44
CA TYR A 706 3.69 -33.51 23.76
C TYR A 706 4.83 -33.14 24.71
N ARG A 707 4.51 -32.54 25.86
CA ARG A 707 5.52 -32.23 26.89
C ARG A 707 6.11 -33.49 27.56
N GLN A 708 5.31 -34.56 27.67
CA GLN A 708 5.74 -35.81 28.32
C GLN A 708 6.46 -36.77 27.38
N GLN A 709 6.21 -36.68 26.08
CA GLN A 709 6.87 -37.51 25.06
C GLN A 709 8.38 -37.18 24.94
N PRO A 710 9.25 -38.19 24.76
CA PRO A 710 10.67 -37.94 24.47
C PRO A 710 10.86 -37.29 23.10
N LEU A 711 11.96 -36.53 22.93
CA LEU A 711 12.28 -35.81 21.67
C LEU A 711 12.56 -36.75 20.48
N ARG A 712 13.10 -37.94 20.78
CA ARG A 712 13.42 -39.01 19.84
C ARG A 712 12.99 -40.34 20.46
N ASN A 713 12.56 -41.28 19.63
CA ASN A 713 12.36 -42.67 20.06
C ASN A 713 13.75 -43.32 20.28
N GLU A 714 13.91 -44.12 21.32
CA GLU A 714 15.21 -44.73 21.67
C GLU A 714 15.76 -45.67 20.58
N GLU A 715 14.92 -46.11 19.65
CA GLU A 715 15.24 -47.01 18.53
C GLU A 715 15.60 -46.29 17.22
N GLU A 716 15.41 -44.97 17.11
CA GLU A 716 15.71 -44.19 15.90
C GLU A 716 17.12 -43.57 15.94
N GLU A 717 17.90 -43.79 14.87
CA GLU A 717 19.21 -43.13 14.69
C GLU A 717 19.06 -41.62 14.48
N PHE A 718 20.04 -40.85 14.97
CA PHE A 718 20.06 -39.40 14.79
C PHE A 718 20.15 -39.02 13.31
N SER A 719 19.25 -38.15 12.87
CA SER A 719 19.33 -37.51 11.55
C SER A 719 19.42 -35.99 11.71
N ALA A 720 20.41 -35.39 11.07
CA ALA A 720 20.65 -33.95 11.05
C ALA A 720 19.51 -33.12 10.44
N GLN A 721 18.55 -33.78 9.76
CA GLN A 721 17.36 -33.15 9.15
C GLN A 721 16.06 -33.46 9.89
N ALA A 722 16.09 -34.32 10.91
CA ALA A 722 14.89 -34.75 11.61
C ALA A 722 14.24 -33.59 12.40
N VAL A 723 12.93 -33.69 12.55
CA VAL A 723 12.05 -32.77 13.26
C VAL A 723 11.23 -33.58 14.27
N ILE A 724 10.90 -32.98 15.42
CA ILE A 724 10.17 -33.67 16.49
C ILE A 724 8.75 -34.04 15.99
N PRO A 725 8.33 -35.32 16.08
CA PRO A 725 7.03 -35.79 15.56
C PRO A 725 5.80 -35.06 16.12
N SER A 726 5.87 -34.53 17.35
CA SER A 726 4.77 -33.78 17.94
C SER A 726 4.42 -32.49 17.16
N SER A 727 5.40 -31.87 16.49
CA SER A 727 5.16 -30.70 15.65
C SER A 727 4.40 -31.05 14.37
N THR A 728 4.70 -32.20 13.75
CA THR A 728 4.03 -32.64 12.52
C THR A 728 2.61 -33.10 12.80
N GLU A 729 2.36 -33.76 13.95
CA GLU A 729 1.01 -34.11 14.43
C GLU A 729 0.14 -32.85 14.64
N LEU A 730 0.70 -31.80 15.27
CA LEU A 730 0.02 -30.53 15.51
C LEU A 730 -0.39 -29.81 14.20
N PHE A 731 0.54 -29.67 13.25
CA PHE A 731 0.23 -29.02 11.98
C PHE A 731 -0.66 -29.88 11.06
N HIS A 732 -0.61 -31.20 11.19
CA HIS A 732 -1.57 -32.08 10.52
C HIS A 732 -2.99 -31.85 11.03
N PHE A 733 -3.15 -31.76 12.35
CA PHE A 733 -4.44 -31.41 12.98
C PHE A 733 -4.96 -30.07 12.46
N TYR A 734 -4.14 -29.00 12.47
CA TYR A 734 -4.55 -27.69 11.94
C TYR A 734 -5.02 -27.75 10.49
N ARG A 735 -4.33 -28.51 9.64
CA ARG A 735 -4.69 -28.65 8.22
C ARG A 735 -6.05 -29.30 8.04
N LEU A 736 -6.36 -30.35 8.82
CA LEU A 736 -7.64 -31.05 8.77
C LEU A 736 -8.77 -30.15 9.28
N THR A 737 -8.58 -29.53 10.44
CA THR A 737 -9.59 -28.66 11.07
C THR A 737 -9.86 -27.42 10.22
N LEU A 738 -8.84 -26.81 9.62
CA LEU A 738 -9.01 -25.70 8.67
C LEU A 738 -9.80 -26.12 7.43
N ALA A 739 -9.50 -27.28 6.86
CA ALA A 739 -10.21 -27.78 5.69
C ALA A 739 -11.69 -28.09 5.98
N GLN A 740 -12.00 -28.53 7.19
CA GLN A 740 -13.37 -28.74 7.66
C GLN A 740 -14.09 -27.41 7.88
N CYS A 741 -13.48 -26.47 8.62
CA CYS A 741 -14.09 -25.16 8.89
C CYS A 741 -14.37 -24.37 7.61
N ALA A 742 -13.41 -24.34 6.67
CA ALA A 742 -13.55 -23.62 5.41
C ALA A 742 -14.63 -24.19 4.46
N LYS A 743 -15.13 -25.41 4.70
CA LYS A 743 -16.29 -25.96 3.98
C LYS A 743 -17.61 -25.47 4.56
N LEU A 744 -17.61 -25.11 5.85
CA LEU A 744 -18.80 -24.82 6.64
C LEU A 744 -19.05 -23.32 6.77
N SER A 745 -17.98 -22.53 6.93
CA SER A 745 -18.04 -21.07 7.06
C SER A 745 -16.75 -20.42 6.57
N LYS A 746 -16.87 -19.19 6.04
CA LYS A 746 -15.76 -18.31 5.63
C LYS A 746 -15.70 -17.01 6.43
N GLU A 747 -16.63 -16.83 7.36
CA GLU A 747 -16.86 -15.59 8.09
C GLU A 747 -16.16 -15.62 9.46
N SER A 748 -16.81 -15.17 10.54
CA SER A 748 -16.24 -15.02 11.87
C SER A 748 -15.68 -16.33 12.47
N SER A 749 -16.25 -17.47 12.11
CA SER A 749 -15.87 -18.78 12.66
C SER A 749 -14.44 -19.19 12.27
N LEU A 750 -14.01 -18.85 11.05
CA LEU A 750 -12.65 -19.13 10.58
C LEU A 750 -11.62 -18.23 11.28
N LEU A 751 -12.01 -16.99 11.58
CA LEU A 751 -11.19 -16.06 12.37
C LEU A 751 -11.03 -16.58 13.81
N GLU A 752 -12.10 -17.00 14.47
CA GLU A 752 -12.02 -17.59 15.83
C GLU A 752 -11.14 -18.86 15.83
N LEU A 753 -11.24 -19.71 14.80
CA LEU A 753 -10.35 -20.87 14.65
C LEU A 753 -8.88 -20.45 14.50
N SER A 754 -8.58 -19.41 13.72
CA SER A 754 -7.22 -18.90 13.56
C SER A 754 -6.63 -18.41 14.88
N THR A 755 -7.42 -17.72 15.72
CA THR A 755 -6.98 -17.29 17.05
C THR A 755 -6.72 -18.47 17.99
N THR A 756 -7.50 -19.56 17.84
CA THR A 756 -7.29 -20.80 18.59
C THR A 756 -5.98 -21.47 18.18
N PHE A 757 -5.66 -21.52 16.89
CA PHE A 757 -4.35 -22.03 16.42
C PHE A 757 -3.20 -21.18 16.96
N ALA A 758 -3.30 -19.85 16.91
CA ALA A 758 -2.29 -18.93 17.43
C ALA A 758 -1.98 -19.18 18.91
N LYS A 759 -3.02 -19.38 19.74
CA LYS A 759 -2.90 -19.71 21.17
C LYS A 759 -2.09 -20.98 21.42
N TYR A 760 -2.34 -22.06 20.66
CA TYR A 760 -1.65 -23.33 20.88
C TYR A 760 -0.26 -23.41 20.23
N LEU A 761 0.01 -22.62 19.19
CA LEU A 761 1.37 -22.41 18.68
C LEU A 761 2.26 -21.73 19.73
N ASP A 762 1.74 -20.71 20.43
CA ASP A 762 2.45 -20.06 21.53
C ASP A 762 2.72 -21.04 22.68
N GLN A 763 1.70 -21.82 23.08
CA GLN A 763 1.87 -22.85 24.11
C GLN A 763 2.85 -23.95 23.70
N TYR A 764 2.88 -24.37 22.43
CA TYR A 764 3.85 -25.36 21.94
C TYR A 764 5.27 -24.81 21.99
N SER A 765 5.49 -23.56 21.57
CA SER A 765 6.80 -22.91 21.64
C SER A 765 7.34 -22.85 23.08
N GLN A 766 6.50 -22.45 24.05
CA GLN A 766 6.91 -22.23 25.45
C GLN A 766 6.94 -23.53 26.28
N GLN A 767 5.87 -24.33 26.23
CA GLN A 767 5.69 -25.49 27.13
C GLN A 767 6.34 -26.77 26.62
N VAL A 768 6.67 -26.84 25.32
CA VAL A 768 7.34 -27.99 24.71
C VAL A 768 8.77 -27.60 24.36
N LEU A 769 8.98 -26.80 23.31
CA LEU A 769 10.34 -26.57 22.77
C LEU A 769 11.26 -25.86 23.77
N TYR A 770 10.81 -24.76 24.39
CA TYR A 770 11.62 -24.06 25.39
C TYR A 770 11.82 -24.89 26.66
N TYR A 771 10.82 -25.64 27.11
CA TYR A 771 10.94 -26.58 28.23
C TYR A 771 12.08 -27.60 28.02
N PHE A 772 12.19 -28.17 26.82
CA PHE A 772 13.28 -29.07 26.45
C PHE A 772 14.64 -28.38 26.33
N LEU A 773 14.67 -27.09 25.98
CA LEU A 773 15.90 -26.32 25.87
C LEU A 773 16.47 -25.91 27.24
N SER A 774 15.61 -25.53 28.20
CA SER A 774 16.05 -24.96 29.49
C SER A 774 15.76 -25.83 30.71
N GLU A 775 14.50 -26.21 30.96
CA GLU A 775 14.07 -26.79 32.24
C GLU A 775 14.43 -28.27 32.36
N LYS A 776 14.31 -29.05 31.28
CA LYS A 776 14.58 -30.51 31.33
C LYS A 776 16.07 -30.86 31.33
N SER A 777 16.91 -30.04 30.70
CA SER A 777 18.34 -30.36 30.47
C SER A 777 19.31 -29.79 31.50
N GLY A 778 18.85 -28.96 32.44
CA GLY A 778 19.67 -28.43 33.54
C GLY A 778 20.83 -27.51 33.10
N ALA A 779 21.80 -27.28 34.00
CA ALA A 779 22.84 -26.27 33.83
C ALA A 779 23.84 -26.53 32.67
N GLN A 780 23.93 -27.76 32.17
CA GLN A 780 24.80 -28.13 31.03
C GLN A 780 24.09 -28.06 29.66
N GLY A 781 22.77 -27.84 29.66
CA GLY A 781 21.94 -27.82 28.45
C GLY A 781 21.79 -29.17 27.76
N PRO A 782 20.92 -29.28 26.74
CA PRO A 782 20.66 -30.53 26.02
C PRO A 782 21.91 -31.06 25.30
N SER A 783 21.89 -32.32 24.84
CA SER A 783 22.95 -32.84 23.96
C SER A 783 23.02 -32.05 22.64
N VAL A 784 24.12 -32.14 21.89
CA VAL A 784 24.24 -31.45 20.58
C VAL A 784 23.16 -31.96 19.62
N GLU A 785 22.88 -33.26 19.64
CA GLU A 785 21.83 -33.89 18.83
C GLU A 785 20.43 -33.35 19.18
N ASP A 786 20.07 -33.33 20.46
CA ASP A 786 18.76 -32.83 20.92
C ASP A 786 18.58 -31.34 20.61
N ALA A 787 19.65 -30.56 20.76
CA ALA A 787 19.64 -29.14 20.40
C ALA A 787 19.39 -28.93 18.91
N VAL A 788 20.00 -29.75 18.05
CA VAL A 788 19.76 -29.68 16.60
C VAL A 788 18.34 -30.09 16.24
N LEU A 789 17.76 -31.08 16.93
CA LEU A 789 16.34 -31.45 16.75
C LEU A 789 15.40 -30.29 17.15
N ILE A 790 15.67 -29.63 18.27
CA ILE A 790 14.91 -28.45 18.71
C ILE A 790 15.04 -27.31 17.69
N LEU A 791 16.26 -27.06 17.21
CA LEU A 791 16.54 -26.04 16.19
C LEU A 791 15.79 -26.32 14.88
N ASN A 792 15.87 -27.55 14.37
CA ASN A 792 15.18 -27.96 13.14
C ASN A 792 13.66 -27.86 13.29
N THR A 793 13.14 -28.21 14.48
CA THR A 793 11.71 -28.12 14.78
C THR A 793 11.23 -26.68 14.88
N ALA A 794 12.01 -25.80 15.52
CA ALA A 794 11.70 -24.38 15.58
C ALA A 794 11.65 -23.74 14.18
N ASP A 795 12.61 -24.06 13.31
CA ASP A 795 12.60 -23.58 11.92
C ASP A 795 11.43 -24.16 11.11
N TYR A 796 11.12 -25.45 11.28
CA TYR A 796 9.96 -26.08 10.67
C TYR A 796 8.65 -25.41 11.11
N CYS A 797 8.50 -25.13 12.41
CA CYS A 797 7.34 -24.42 12.95
C CYS A 797 7.26 -22.99 12.39
N TYR A 798 8.38 -22.25 12.33
CA TYR A 798 8.44 -20.91 11.72
C TYR A 798 7.93 -20.92 10.28
N ALA A 799 8.50 -21.77 9.42
CA ALA A 799 8.10 -21.86 8.02
C ALA A 799 6.64 -22.32 7.84
N THR A 800 6.17 -23.24 8.68
CA THR A 800 4.82 -23.79 8.59
C THR A 800 3.76 -22.83 9.15
N CYS A 801 4.09 -21.97 10.11
CA CYS A 801 3.21 -20.88 10.57
C CYS A 801 2.88 -19.91 9.43
N ASN A 802 3.89 -19.46 8.70
CA ASN A 802 3.69 -18.56 7.56
C ASN A 802 2.82 -19.20 6.46
N GLN A 803 3.06 -20.49 6.16
CA GLN A 803 2.23 -21.24 5.20
C GLN A 803 0.78 -21.45 5.68
N LEU A 804 0.57 -21.57 6.99
CA LEU A 804 -0.76 -21.70 7.58
C LEU A 804 -1.52 -20.38 7.48
N GLU A 805 -0.87 -19.26 7.76
CA GLU A 805 -1.44 -17.92 7.64
C GLU A 805 -1.94 -17.64 6.21
N GLU A 806 -1.10 -17.87 5.21
CA GLU A 806 -1.46 -17.74 3.78
C GLU A 806 -2.66 -18.62 3.39
N LYS A 807 -2.72 -19.85 3.93
CA LYS A 807 -3.85 -20.77 3.69
C LYS A 807 -5.14 -20.32 4.37
N ILE A 808 -5.06 -19.63 5.51
CA ILE A 808 -6.24 -19.07 6.18
C ILE A 808 -6.70 -17.83 5.41
N LYS A 809 -5.78 -16.92 5.06
CA LYS A 809 -6.07 -15.69 4.29
C LYS A 809 -6.69 -15.97 2.92
N SER A 810 -6.25 -17.02 2.23
CA SER A 810 -6.84 -17.43 0.95
C SER A 810 -8.24 -18.03 1.05
N ARG A 811 -8.73 -18.35 2.25
CA ARG A 811 -10.04 -18.99 2.46
C ARG A 811 -11.04 -18.12 3.23
N ILE A 812 -10.59 -17.10 3.93
CA ILE A 812 -11.42 -16.15 4.68
C ILE A 812 -11.93 -15.02 3.77
N ASP A 813 -13.07 -14.44 4.15
CA ASP A 813 -13.65 -13.28 3.46
C ASP A 813 -12.73 -12.06 3.49
N GLU A 814 -12.80 -11.22 2.45
CA GLU A 814 -11.86 -10.11 2.23
C GLU A 814 -11.79 -9.14 3.40
N ASP A 815 -12.94 -8.83 4.02
CA ASP A 815 -13.05 -7.90 5.16
C ASP A 815 -12.35 -8.40 6.44
N LEU A 816 -12.05 -9.69 6.54
CA LEU A 816 -11.44 -10.32 7.71
C LEU A 816 -9.98 -10.75 7.49
N ARG A 817 -9.46 -10.65 6.26
CA ARG A 817 -8.08 -11.07 5.93
C ARG A 817 -7.02 -10.33 6.73
N GLU A 818 -7.22 -9.03 6.96
CA GLU A 818 -6.27 -8.19 7.71
C GLU A 818 -6.20 -8.54 9.20
N LYS A 819 -7.22 -9.21 9.74
CA LYS A 819 -7.28 -9.60 11.16
C LYS A 819 -6.57 -10.93 11.46
N VAL A 820 -6.15 -11.66 10.44
CA VAL A 820 -5.40 -12.92 10.58
C VAL A 820 -3.91 -12.59 10.58
N ASP A 821 -3.28 -12.71 11.76
CA ASP A 821 -1.84 -12.49 11.95
C ASP A 821 -1.26 -13.61 12.83
N LEU A 822 -0.28 -14.36 12.28
CA LEU A 822 0.48 -15.39 13.00
C LEU A 822 1.98 -15.03 13.11
N GLN A 823 2.37 -13.79 12.76
CA GLN A 823 3.76 -13.36 12.76
C GLN A 823 4.38 -13.42 14.16
N ASN A 824 3.62 -13.04 15.19
CA ASN A 824 4.07 -13.12 16.59
C ASN A 824 4.46 -14.56 16.99
N GLN A 825 3.71 -15.56 16.54
CA GLN A 825 4.00 -16.97 16.81
C GLN A 825 5.21 -17.44 16.00
N ALA A 826 5.33 -17.02 14.75
CA ALA A 826 6.52 -17.30 13.93
C ALA A 826 7.79 -16.73 14.60
N ASP A 827 7.74 -15.48 15.07
CA ASP A 827 8.86 -14.83 15.76
C ASP A 827 9.24 -15.53 17.06
N ALA A 828 8.27 -16.08 17.81
CA ALA A 828 8.54 -16.88 18.99
C ALA A 828 9.37 -18.14 18.66
N PHE A 829 9.06 -18.84 17.56
CA PHE A 829 9.85 -19.98 17.10
C PHE A 829 11.25 -19.57 16.63
N MET A 830 11.38 -18.46 15.92
CA MET A 830 12.69 -17.92 15.54
C MET A 830 13.54 -17.53 16.77
N GLY A 831 12.90 -16.99 17.81
CA GLY A 831 13.53 -16.73 19.11
C GLY A 831 14.10 -17.99 19.76
N ILE A 832 13.39 -19.12 19.69
CA ILE A 832 13.86 -20.42 20.18
C ILE A 832 15.04 -20.95 19.34
N ALA A 833 14.98 -20.82 18.02
CA ALA A 833 16.09 -21.17 17.13
C ALA A 833 17.38 -20.38 17.49
N SER A 834 17.25 -19.06 17.67
CA SER A 834 18.36 -18.17 18.09
C SER A 834 18.92 -18.53 19.48
N ALA A 835 18.04 -18.83 20.45
CA ALA A 835 18.45 -19.31 21.78
C ALA A 835 19.24 -20.63 21.70
N THR A 836 18.85 -21.52 20.80
CA THR A 836 19.48 -22.83 20.60
C THR A 836 20.88 -22.69 19.99
N VAL A 837 21.05 -21.81 18.99
CA VAL A 837 22.38 -21.49 18.41
C VAL A 837 23.33 -20.91 19.47
N ARG A 838 22.85 -20.00 20.34
CA ARG A 838 23.68 -19.45 21.43
C ARG A 838 24.07 -20.51 22.46
N MET A 839 23.19 -21.47 22.73
CA MET A 839 23.50 -22.61 23.60
C MET A 839 24.61 -23.48 22.97
N LEU A 840 24.57 -23.74 21.66
CA LEU A 840 25.64 -24.46 20.95
C LEU A 840 26.98 -23.73 21.04
N VAL A 841 27.01 -22.40 20.88
CA VAL A 841 28.22 -21.58 21.07
C VAL A 841 28.75 -21.72 22.51
N ARG A 842 27.88 -21.68 23.51
CA ARG A 842 28.25 -21.85 24.92
C ARG A 842 28.90 -23.21 25.21
N LYS A 843 28.52 -24.29 24.51
CA LYS A 843 29.19 -25.59 24.67
C LYS A 843 30.67 -25.55 24.25
N VAL A 844 31.00 -24.81 23.18
CA VAL A 844 32.39 -24.62 22.76
C VAL A 844 33.15 -23.75 23.77
N GLU A 845 32.52 -22.68 24.26
CA GLU A 845 33.10 -21.82 25.30
C GLU A 845 33.49 -22.60 26.56
N VAL A 846 32.58 -23.42 27.09
CA VAL A 846 32.84 -24.22 28.31
C VAL A 846 34.01 -25.19 28.11
N ALA A 847 34.17 -25.75 26.90
CA ALA A 847 35.30 -26.62 26.57
C ALA A 847 36.64 -25.88 26.53
N CYS A 848 36.64 -24.56 26.25
CA CYS A 848 37.84 -23.73 26.12
C CYS A 848 38.33 -23.14 27.46
N GLU A 849 37.54 -23.23 28.53
CA GLU A 849 37.87 -22.66 29.85
C GLU A 849 39.23 -23.11 30.43
N PRO A 850 39.68 -24.38 30.28
CA PRO A 850 41.02 -24.78 30.72
C PRO A 850 42.14 -23.99 30.05
N SER A 851 42.04 -23.72 28.74
CA SER A 851 43.03 -22.92 27.99
C SER A 851 43.00 -21.46 28.42
N TRP A 852 41.81 -20.91 28.70
CA TRP A 852 41.68 -19.56 29.26
C TRP A 852 42.30 -19.44 30.66
N ARG A 853 42.23 -20.50 31.46
CA ARG A 853 42.88 -20.56 32.77
C ARG A 853 44.41 -20.56 32.66
N GLU A 854 44.97 -21.27 31.68
CA GLU A 854 46.42 -21.27 31.39
C GLU A 854 46.92 -19.86 31.04
N MET A 855 46.19 -19.15 30.17
CA MET A 855 46.50 -17.75 29.81
C MET A 855 46.56 -16.85 31.04
N ARG A 856 45.58 -16.95 31.96
CA ARG A 856 45.53 -16.12 33.19
C ARG A 856 46.66 -16.42 34.18
N ASN A 857 47.18 -17.64 34.19
CA ASN A 857 48.25 -18.08 35.09
C ASN A 857 49.67 -17.82 34.53
N THR A 858 49.77 -17.39 33.27
CA THR A 858 51.06 -17.12 32.62
C THR A 858 51.67 -15.81 33.15
N PRO A 859 52.96 -15.78 33.54
CA PRO A 859 53.60 -14.59 34.12
C PRO A 859 54.00 -13.56 33.06
N TRP A 860 53.02 -12.85 32.49
CA TRP A 860 53.18 -11.87 31.39
C TRP A 860 54.13 -10.70 31.67
N SER A 861 54.45 -10.41 32.94
CA SER A 861 55.39 -9.36 33.33
C SER A 861 56.87 -9.76 33.28
N LYS A 862 57.17 -11.07 33.30
CA LYS A 862 58.55 -11.60 33.34
C LYS A 862 59.05 -12.08 31.99
N LEU A 863 58.29 -11.82 30.92
CA LEU A 863 58.66 -12.23 29.57
C LEU A 863 59.81 -11.34 29.06
N GLU A 864 60.97 -11.94 28.74
CA GLU A 864 62.17 -11.21 28.30
C GLU A 864 62.29 -11.13 26.77
N SER A 865 61.68 -12.06 26.03
CA SER A 865 61.69 -12.09 24.56
C SER A 865 60.38 -12.62 23.99
N VAL A 866 60.00 -12.14 22.80
CA VAL A 866 58.89 -12.67 22.01
C VAL A 866 59.33 -13.97 21.33
N GLY A 867 58.48 -15.00 21.40
CA GLY A 867 58.69 -16.28 20.74
C GLY A 867 57.63 -16.56 19.67
N ASP A 868 57.44 -17.85 19.34
CA ASP A 868 56.31 -18.30 18.50
C ASP A 868 54.98 -18.24 19.28
N GLN A 869 53.89 -18.78 18.72
CA GLN A 869 52.57 -18.79 19.38
C GLN A 869 52.63 -19.39 20.81
N SER A 870 51.89 -18.80 21.75
CA SER A 870 51.81 -19.31 23.12
C SER A 870 51.16 -20.70 23.20
N THR A 871 51.54 -21.52 24.20
CA THR A 871 51.02 -22.89 24.38
C THR A 871 49.50 -22.95 24.55
N TYR A 872 48.92 -22.00 25.29
CA TYR A 872 47.47 -21.93 25.48
C TYR A 872 46.72 -21.69 24.16
N VAL A 873 47.32 -20.97 23.19
CA VAL A 873 46.71 -20.70 21.88
C VAL A 873 46.60 -21.98 21.07
N ALA A 874 47.64 -22.82 21.10
CA ALA A 874 47.64 -24.10 20.40
C ALA A 874 46.53 -25.03 20.94
N GLU A 875 46.41 -25.15 22.26
CA GLU A 875 45.37 -25.99 22.89
C GLU A 875 43.97 -25.40 22.72
N LEU A 876 43.82 -24.07 22.83
CA LEU A 876 42.56 -23.37 22.59
C LEU A 876 42.06 -23.63 21.16
N LEU A 877 42.94 -23.47 20.16
CA LEU A 877 42.57 -23.73 18.76
C LEU A 877 42.23 -25.19 18.50
N ARG A 878 42.88 -26.13 19.20
CA ARG A 878 42.56 -27.56 19.12
C ARG A 878 41.13 -27.83 19.61
N GLN A 879 40.79 -27.32 20.80
CA GLN A 879 39.46 -27.49 21.42
C GLN A 879 38.36 -26.83 20.60
N VAL A 880 38.59 -25.59 20.12
CA VAL A 880 37.64 -24.87 19.26
C VAL A 880 37.39 -25.64 17.97
N LYS A 881 38.44 -26.13 17.29
CA LYS A 881 38.30 -26.88 16.04
C LYS A 881 37.57 -28.21 16.25
N GLU A 882 37.92 -28.96 17.29
CA GLU A 882 37.30 -30.26 17.58
C GLU A 882 35.80 -30.13 17.87
N LYS A 883 35.41 -29.19 18.74
CA LYS A 883 34.01 -28.99 19.12
C LYS A 883 33.19 -28.28 18.04
N ALA A 884 33.78 -27.33 17.31
CA ALA A 884 33.12 -26.72 16.15
C ALA A 884 32.90 -27.75 15.04
N ALA A 885 33.86 -28.65 14.79
CA ALA A 885 33.71 -29.74 13.82
C ALA A 885 32.54 -30.67 14.17
N GLU A 886 32.43 -31.06 15.45
CA GLU A 886 31.32 -31.88 15.97
C GLU A 886 29.96 -31.22 15.72
N ILE A 887 29.81 -29.94 16.08
CA ILE A 887 28.54 -29.21 15.94
C ILE A 887 28.20 -28.94 14.46
N LEU A 888 29.18 -28.53 13.65
CA LEU A 888 28.97 -28.25 12.22
C LEU A 888 28.62 -29.50 11.41
N LYS A 889 28.99 -30.71 11.85
CA LYS A 889 28.53 -31.97 11.23
C LYS A 889 27.05 -32.21 11.45
N CYS A 890 26.51 -31.80 12.59
CA CYS A 890 25.09 -31.96 12.92
C CYS A 890 24.22 -30.84 12.30
N LEU A 891 24.79 -29.67 12.02
CA LEU A 891 24.06 -28.53 11.43
C LEU A 891 23.97 -28.65 9.90
N HIS A 892 22.86 -29.20 9.40
CA HIS A 892 22.66 -29.34 7.95
C HIS A 892 22.38 -28.01 7.22
N LYS A 893 21.66 -27.07 7.87
CA LYS A 893 21.24 -25.80 7.24
C LYS A 893 22.35 -24.74 7.36
N GLN A 894 22.80 -24.24 6.21
CA GLN A 894 23.91 -23.28 6.10
C GLN A 894 23.68 -21.97 6.88
N GLN A 895 22.44 -21.48 6.97
CA GLN A 895 22.11 -20.28 7.75
C GLN A 895 22.42 -20.44 9.25
N TYR A 896 22.19 -21.64 9.80
CA TYR A 896 22.44 -21.93 11.21
C TYR A 896 23.90 -22.27 11.47
N ALA A 897 24.57 -22.97 10.54
CA ALA A 897 26.02 -23.15 10.56
C ALA A 897 26.73 -21.79 10.56
N ARG A 898 26.26 -20.86 9.73
CA ARG A 898 26.80 -19.50 9.65
C ARG A 898 26.55 -18.69 10.93
N ALA A 899 25.32 -18.69 11.44
CA ALA A 899 24.97 -18.00 12.69
C ALA A 899 25.76 -18.53 13.89
N PHE A 900 26.00 -19.85 13.94
CA PHE A 900 26.87 -20.48 14.93
C PHE A 900 28.32 -19.99 14.81
N CYS A 901 28.89 -19.95 13.59
CA CYS A 901 30.26 -19.49 13.38
C CYS A 901 30.44 -18.01 13.75
N ASP A 902 29.52 -17.13 13.33
CA ASP A 902 29.55 -15.71 13.68
C ASP A 902 29.46 -15.52 15.20
N GLY A 903 28.49 -16.20 15.84
CA GLY A 903 28.31 -16.16 17.30
C GLY A 903 29.52 -16.70 18.07
N LEU A 904 30.18 -17.74 17.55
CA LEU A 904 31.39 -18.30 18.15
C LEU A 904 32.55 -17.32 18.12
N VAL A 905 32.82 -16.66 16.99
CA VAL A 905 33.91 -15.68 16.88
C VAL A 905 33.64 -14.45 17.75
N ASP A 906 32.40 -13.94 17.75
CA ASP A 906 31.99 -12.80 18.58
C ASP A 906 32.15 -13.11 20.09
N GLN A 907 31.78 -14.32 20.52
CA GLN A 907 31.94 -14.77 21.89
C GLN A 907 33.42 -14.97 22.27
N MET A 908 34.21 -15.64 21.42
CA MET A 908 35.64 -15.88 21.68
C MET A 908 36.44 -14.57 21.77
N ALA A 909 36.17 -13.59 20.91
CA ALA A 909 36.81 -12.27 20.97
C ALA A 909 36.48 -11.52 22.28
N THR A 910 35.23 -11.62 22.73
CA THR A 910 34.77 -11.00 23.97
C THR A 910 35.46 -11.63 25.19
N ILE A 911 35.57 -12.96 25.22
CA ILE A 911 36.27 -13.70 26.27
C ILE A 911 37.77 -13.38 26.25
N TYR A 912 38.38 -13.26 25.08
CA TYR A 912 39.79 -12.92 24.95
C TYR A 912 40.11 -11.56 25.58
N ILE A 913 39.32 -10.52 25.28
CA ILE A 913 39.46 -9.19 25.87
C ILE A 913 39.27 -9.23 27.40
N SER A 914 38.27 -9.99 27.87
CA SER A 914 38.02 -10.17 29.32
C SER A 914 39.19 -10.84 30.04
N ASN A 915 39.83 -11.84 29.42
CA ASN A 915 41.00 -12.52 29.99
C ASN A 915 42.27 -11.65 29.96
N ILE A 916 42.51 -10.86 28.89
CA ILE A 916 43.62 -9.88 28.85
C ILE A 916 43.55 -8.94 30.05
N VAL A 917 42.34 -8.44 30.35
CA VAL A 917 42.09 -7.53 31.47
C VAL A 917 42.45 -8.15 32.83
N GLN A 918 42.35 -9.47 32.96
CA GLN A 918 42.67 -10.19 34.21
C GLN A 918 44.17 -10.50 34.36
N CYS A 919 44.96 -10.41 33.29
CA CYS A 919 46.38 -10.80 33.25
C CYS A 919 47.34 -9.73 33.81
N LYS A 920 47.01 -9.05 34.92
CA LYS A 920 47.81 -7.94 35.48
C LYS A 920 48.99 -8.43 36.34
N PRO A 921 50.21 -7.88 36.21
CA PRO A 921 50.67 -6.87 35.25
C PRO A 921 51.25 -7.46 33.96
N ILE A 922 51.12 -6.71 32.84
CA ILE A 922 51.60 -7.08 31.49
C ILE A 922 52.80 -6.18 31.10
N SER A 923 53.94 -6.78 30.71
CA SER A 923 55.11 -6.03 30.22
C SER A 923 54.96 -5.63 28.74
N GLU A 924 55.85 -4.79 28.19
CA GLU A 924 55.85 -4.49 26.75
C GLU A 924 55.96 -5.76 25.90
N VAL A 925 56.93 -6.63 26.25
CA VAL A 925 57.19 -7.89 25.55
C VAL A 925 56.01 -8.86 25.71
N GLY A 926 55.34 -8.86 26.87
CA GLY A 926 54.11 -9.62 27.07
C GLY A 926 52.96 -9.14 26.18
N ALA A 927 52.80 -7.83 26.00
CA ALA A 927 51.80 -7.25 25.11
C ALA A 927 52.12 -7.48 23.62
N GLU A 928 53.40 -7.55 23.24
CA GLU A 928 53.84 -7.98 21.90
C GLU A 928 53.48 -9.44 21.64
N GLN A 929 53.75 -10.34 22.59
CA GLN A 929 53.40 -11.76 22.46
C GLN A 929 51.88 -11.98 22.39
N MET A 930 51.08 -11.31 23.22
CA MET A 930 49.62 -11.40 23.17
C MET A 930 49.05 -10.84 21.84
N LEU A 931 49.70 -9.82 21.25
CA LEU A 931 49.28 -9.33 19.94
C LEU A 931 49.58 -10.35 18.83
N LEU A 932 50.72 -11.04 18.90
CA LEU A 932 51.04 -12.15 17.99
C LEU A 932 50.03 -13.30 18.14
N ASP A 933 49.70 -13.69 19.37
CA ASP A 933 48.68 -14.69 19.67
C ASP A 933 47.31 -14.31 19.07
N SER A 934 46.92 -13.03 19.14
CA SER A 934 45.69 -12.52 18.53
C SER A 934 45.67 -12.69 17.00
N TYR A 935 46.80 -12.46 16.31
CA TYR A 935 46.90 -12.67 14.87
C TYR A 935 46.74 -14.15 14.48
N VAL A 936 47.32 -15.06 15.27
CA VAL A 936 47.17 -16.51 15.09
C VAL A 936 45.71 -16.94 15.30
N LEU A 937 45.05 -16.43 16.36
CA LEU A 937 43.63 -16.68 16.62
C LEU A 937 42.75 -16.14 15.50
N LYS A 938 43.02 -14.91 15.03
CA LYS A 938 42.31 -14.28 13.91
C LYS A 938 42.40 -15.12 12.64
N GLU A 939 43.59 -15.56 12.25
CA GLU A 939 43.75 -16.41 11.07
C GLU A 939 43.02 -17.74 11.23
N ALA A 940 43.15 -18.40 12.38
CA ALA A 940 42.51 -19.69 12.61
C ALA A 940 40.97 -19.59 12.65
N PHE A 941 40.42 -18.54 13.26
CA PHE A 941 38.97 -18.32 13.35
C PHE A 941 38.32 -18.03 12.01
N THR A 942 39.04 -17.42 11.06
CA THR A 942 38.53 -17.22 9.69
C THR A 942 38.30 -18.53 8.94
N LYS A 943 38.94 -19.62 9.38
CA LYS A 943 38.85 -20.96 8.77
C LYS A 943 37.82 -21.87 9.45
N ILE A 944 37.12 -21.42 10.50
CA ILE A 944 36.13 -22.24 11.24
C ILE A 944 35.02 -22.83 10.36
N PRO A 945 34.39 -22.08 9.43
CA PRO A 945 33.26 -22.61 8.65
C PRO A 945 33.62 -23.81 7.76
N VAL A 946 34.90 -23.91 7.36
CA VAL A 946 35.41 -24.93 6.43
C VAL A 946 36.15 -26.07 7.14
N VAL A 947 36.04 -26.17 8.47
CA VAL A 947 36.78 -27.20 9.27
C VAL A 947 36.40 -28.63 8.89
N ASN A 948 35.19 -28.85 8.39
CA ASN A 948 34.69 -30.16 7.95
C ASN A 948 34.74 -30.36 6.43
N GLU A 949 35.20 -29.38 5.67
CA GLU A 949 35.25 -29.42 4.20
C GLU A 949 36.63 -29.91 3.71
N GLU A 950 36.72 -30.25 2.42
CA GLU A 950 37.98 -30.72 1.82
C GLU A 950 39.09 -29.66 1.92
N ALA A 951 40.33 -30.14 2.08
CA ALA A 951 41.49 -29.27 2.21
C ALA A 951 41.68 -28.40 0.95
N GLY A 952 41.35 -27.11 1.06
CA GLY A 952 41.43 -26.15 -0.04
C GLY A 952 40.16 -25.30 -0.24
N THR A 953 39.04 -25.64 0.42
CA THR A 953 37.83 -24.84 0.31
C THR A 953 37.98 -23.47 0.97
N ALA A 954 37.67 -22.42 0.20
CA ALA A 954 37.79 -21.05 0.67
C ALA A 954 36.60 -20.66 1.56
N PRO A 955 36.83 -20.09 2.76
CA PRO A 955 35.74 -19.63 3.61
C PRO A 955 34.99 -18.44 2.99
N PRO A 956 33.69 -18.24 3.30
CA PRO A 956 32.91 -17.13 2.76
C PRO A 956 33.56 -15.76 3.04
N ALA A 957 33.75 -14.94 2.01
CA ALA A 957 34.44 -13.65 2.14
C ALA A 957 33.77 -12.70 3.16
N THR A 958 32.44 -12.74 3.27
CA THR A 958 31.67 -11.98 4.27
C THR A 958 31.96 -12.44 5.69
N PHE A 959 32.18 -13.75 5.90
CA PHE A 959 32.61 -14.30 7.19
C PHE A 959 34.01 -13.81 7.54
N VAL A 960 34.95 -13.98 6.61
CA VAL A 960 36.35 -13.62 6.83
C VAL A 960 36.47 -12.14 7.21
N LYS A 961 35.74 -11.25 6.51
CA LYS A 961 35.71 -9.82 6.81
C LYS A 961 35.16 -9.53 8.20
N ARG A 962 34.01 -10.14 8.58
CA ARG A 962 33.39 -9.96 9.89
C ARG A 962 34.26 -10.52 11.02
N ALA A 963 34.71 -11.76 10.91
CA ALA A 963 35.58 -12.42 11.89
C ALA A 963 36.89 -11.64 12.10
N SER A 964 37.47 -11.14 11.00
CA SER A 964 38.66 -10.29 11.07
C SER A 964 38.41 -8.97 11.82
N ALA A 965 37.27 -8.31 11.55
CA ALA A 965 36.91 -7.07 12.23
C ALA A 965 36.65 -7.31 13.73
N THR A 966 35.91 -8.36 14.08
CA THR A 966 35.62 -8.74 15.47
C THR A 966 36.89 -9.02 16.25
N MET A 967 37.82 -9.83 15.72
CA MET A 967 39.08 -10.13 16.42
C MET A 967 40.00 -8.91 16.54
N SER A 968 39.97 -8.00 15.57
CA SER A 968 40.79 -6.77 15.61
C SER A 968 40.33 -5.76 16.67
N ARG A 969 39.23 -6.02 17.39
CA ARG A 969 38.76 -5.18 18.52
C ARG A 969 39.75 -5.17 19.70
N CYS A 970 40.60 -6.19 19.85
CA CYS A 970 41.59 -6.24 20.92
C CYS A 970 42.90 -5.50 20.58
N ASP A 971 43.18 -5.24 19.30
CA ASP A 971 44.41 -4.59 18.82
C ASP A 971 44.69 -3.25 19.53
N PRO A 972 43.73 -2.32 19.70
CA PRO A 972 44.02 -1.03 20.30
C PRO A 972 44.47 -1.13 21.77
N LEU A 973 43.91 -2.09 22.51
CA LEU A 973 44.30 -2.37 23.89
C LEU A 973 45.75 -2.88 23.96
N LEU A 974 46.07 -3.89 23.15
CA LEU A 974 47.41 -4.49 23.15
C LEU A 974 48.47 -3.52 22.62
N LYS A 975 48.18 -2.76 21.55
CA LYS A 975 49.08 -1.72 21.00
C LYS A 975 49.38 -0.60 22.00
N THR A 976 48.41 -0.21 22.82
CA THR A 976 48.64 0.78 23.89
C THR A 976 49.57 0.25 24.97
N LEU A 977 49.45 -1.04 25.33
CA LEU A 977 50.30 -1.67 26.37
C LEU A 977 51.76 -1.86 25.92
N GLN A 978 52.02 -1.94 24.62
CA GLN A 978 53.38 -2.04 24.04
C GLN A 978 54.20 -0.76 24.22
N VAL A 979 53.57 0.40 24.35
CA VAL A 979 54.28 1.68 24.45
C VAL A 979 54.94 1.83 25.81
N ARG A 980 56.24 2.15 25.83
CA ARG A 980 57.00 2.34 27.06
C ARG A 980 56.48 3.54 27.85
N PRO A 981 56.47 3.48 29.20
CA PRO A 981 55.99 4.58 30.03
C PRO A 981 57.01 5.73 30.16
N ASN A 982 58.22 5.59 29.61
CA ASN A 982 59.25 6.61 29.58
C ASN A 982 59.73 6.80 28.13
N PRO A 983 59.60 7.99 27.52
CA PRO A 983 59.09 9.25 28.08
C PRO A 983 57.57 9.23 28.38
N PRO A 984 57.10 9.90 29.45
CA PRO A 984 55.72 9.84 29.93
C PRO A 984 54.68 10.37 28.92
N GLU A 985 55.08 11.28 28.04
CA GLU A 985 54.24 11.84 26.98
C GLU A 985 53.84 10.78 25.94
N GLY A 986 54.71 9.79 25.68
CA GLY A 986 54.49 8.76 24.67
C GLY A 986 53.32 7.83 24.99
N LEU A 987 53.17 7.43 26.27
CA LEU A 987 52.09 6.54 26.70
C LEU A 987 50.73 7.25 26.71
N VAL A 988 50.71 8.53 27.11
CA VAL A 988 49.51 9.38 27.09
C VAL A 988 49.02 9.56 25.65
N GLN A 989 49.94 9.84 24.72
CA GLN A 989 49.60 10.01 23.30
C GLN A 989 49.13 8.69 22.67
N ALA A 990 49.76 7.56 23.00
CA ALA A 990 49.35 6.25 22.52
C ALA A 990 47.93 5.88 22.98
N TYR A 991 47.57 6.20 24.22
CA TYR A 991 46.21 5.99 24.72
C TYR A 991 45.18 6.83 23.97
N LEU A 992 45.45 8.12 23.76
CA LEU A 992 44.56 9.04 23.03
C LEU A 992 44.40 8.69 21.55
N ILE A 993 45.38 8.01 20.94
CA ILE A 993 45.31 7.55 19.54
C ILE A 993 44.61 6.20 19.42
N HIS A 994 44.95 5.23 20.27
CA HIS A 994 44.50 3.84 20.12
C HIS A 994 43.15 3.58 20.82
N ILE A 995 43.00 3.96 22.09
CA ILE A 995 41.74 3.79 22.83
C ILE A 995 40.76 4.93 22.52
N ALA A 996 41.30 6.13 22.24
CA ALA A 996 40.57 7.29 21.74
C ALA A 996 39.38 7.69 22.62
N ASP A 997 39.56 7.71 23.94
CA ASP A 997 38.55 8.20 24.90
C ASP A 997 39.12 9.21 25.90
N ARG A 998 38.22 9.92 26.61
CA ARG A 998 38.56 10.95 27.61
C ARG A 998 38.37 10.49 29.06
N SER A 999 38.28 9.18 29.29
CA SER A 999 37.90 8.61 30.60
C SER A 999 39.12 8.43 31.52
N ASP A 1000 39.17 9.20 32.60
CA ASP A 1000 40.23 9.10 33.62
C ASP A 1000 40.24 7.70 34.27
N THR A 1001 39.06 7.08 34.39
CA THR A 1001 38.90 5.72 34.92
C THR A 1001 39.52 4.68 33.99
N ASN A 1002 39.31 4.81 32.69
CA ASN A 1002 39.86 3.88 31.69
C ASN A 1002 41.37 4.05 31.55
N PHE A 1003 41.88 5.28 31.62
CA PHE A 1003 43.33 5.52 31.60
C PHE A 1003 44.02 4.92 32.84
N ARG A 1004 43.46 5.11 34.04
CA ARG A 1004 43.97 4.46 35.28
C ARG A 1004 44.00 2.93 35.16
N LYS A 1005 42.97 2.33 34.57
CA LYS A 1005 42.89 0.89 34.34
C LYS A 1005 44.00 0.37 33.42
N ILE A 1006 44.40 1.15 32.41
CA ILE A 1006 45.52 0.83 31.52
C ILE A 1006 46.85 0.96 32.26
N LEU A 1007 47.03 1.97 33.11
CA LEU A 1007 48.21 2.11 33.97
C LEU A 1007 48.35 0.94 34.96
N ASP A 1008 47.23 0.46 35.51
CA ASP A 1008 47.19 -0.73 36.37
C ASP A 1008 47.47 -2.03 35.60
N LEU A 1009 46.97 -2.15 34.36
CA LEU A 1009 47.27 -3.28 33.48
C LEU A 1009 48.77 -3.39 33.16
N LYS A 1010 49.42 -2.25 32.93
CA LYS A 1010 50.86 -2.15 32.65
C LYS A 1010 51.74 -2.30 33.90
N GLY A 1011 51.16 -2.18 35.10
CA GLY A 1011 51.89 -2.31 36.37
C GLY A 1011 52.72 -1.08 36.75
N VAL A 1012 52.34 0.11 36.30
CA VAL A 1012 53.02 1.37 36.64
C VAL A 1012 52.89 1.64 38.15
N ARG A 1013 53.99 1.99 38.82
CA ARG A 1013 53.99 2.28 40.27
C ARG A 1013 53.07 3.45 40.58
N ARG A 1014 52.30 3.36 41.68
CA ARG A 1014 51.36 4.43 42.09
C ARG A 1014 51.98 5.82 42.20
N ALA A 1015 53.27 5.93 42.54
CA ALA A 1015 53.99 7.20 42.59
C ALA A 1015 54.22 7.83 41.20
N ASP A 1016 54.35 7.01 40.16
CA ASP A 1016 54.58 7.44 38.78
C ASP A 1016 53.23 7.65 38.04
N GLN A 1017 52.14 7.06 38.54
CA GLN A 1017 50.78 7.21 37.98
C GLN A 1017 50.23 8.64 38.12
N SER A 1018 50.55 9.35 39.20
CA SER A 1018 50.06 10.73 39.41
C SER A 1018 50.61 11.70 38.36
N ALA A 1019 51.90 11.59 38.03
CA ALA A 1019 52.53 12.42 37.01
C ALA A 1019 51.95 12.17 35.60
N LEU A 1020 51.68 10.91 35.26
CA LEU A 1020 51.05 10.53 33.99
C LEU A 1020 49.59 11.00 33.90
N LEU A 1021 48.86 10.99 35.03
CA LEU A 1021 47.49 11.52 35.10
C LEU A 1021 47.45 13.03 34.90
N ASP A 1022 48.40 13.78 35.46
CA ASP A 1022 48.47 15.24 35.28
C ASP A 1022 48.77 15.60 33.82
N ILE A 1023 49.67 14.85 33.15
CA ILE A 1023 49.96 15.00 31.71
C ILE A 1023 48.73 14.62 30.86
N PHE A 1024 48.02 13.55 31.22
CA PHE A 1024 46.77 13.16 30.56
C PHE A 1024 45.68 14.22 30.68
N ILE A 1025 45.51 14.83 31.88
CA ILE A 1025 44.55 15.92 32.11
C ILE A 1025 44.94 17.15 31.27
N ALA A 1026 46.23 17.48 31.18
CA ALA A 1026 46.71 18.57 30.34
C ALA A 1026 46.40 18.33 28.85
N HIS A 1027 46.68 17.13 28.30
CA HIS A 1027 46.36 16.79 26.91
C HIS A 1027 44.85 16.66 26.65
N LYS A 1028 44.06 16.18 27.61
CA LYS A 1028 42.58 16.12 27.57
C LYS A 1028 41.92 17.49 27.45
N SER A 1029 42.58 18.54 27.94
CA SER A 1029 42.14 19.94 27.88
C SER A 1029 42.51 20.67 26.58
N SER A 1030 43.28 20.01 25.69
CA SER A 1030 43.69 20.57 24.40
C SER A 1030 42.54 20.56 23.38
N PRO A 1031 42.38 21.61 22.55
CA PRO A 1031 41.33 21.68 21.51
C PRO A 1031 41.35 20.52 20.51
N ALA A 1032 42.53 19.90 20.31
CA ALA A 1032 42.71 18.78 19.37
C ALA A 1032 42.03 17.46 19.80
N HIS A 1033 41.64 17.34 21.08
CA HIS A 1033 41.06 16.11 21.66
C HIS A 1033 39.65 16.32 22.23
N GLU A 1034 39.02 17.45 21.92
CA GLU A 1034 37.71 17.82 22.42
C GLU A 1034 36.58 16.96 21.83
N SER A 1035 36.77 16.48 20.60
CA SER A 1035 35.83 15.63 19.85
C SER A 1035 35.84 14.14 20.23
N LEU A 1036 36.71 13.71 21.16
CA LEU A 1036 36.79 12.31 21.59
C LEU A 1036 35.65 11.92 22.55
N PRO A 1037 35.08 10.71 22.45
CA PRO A 1037 34.00 10.24 23.32
C PRO A 1037 34.41 10.17 24.80
N ALA A 1038 33.44 10.40 25.69
CA ALA A 1038 33.66 10.45 27.14
C ALA A 1038 34.21 9.12 27.72
N SER A 1039 33.84 7.98 27.14
CA SER A 1039 34.35 6.66 27.50
C SER A 1039 34.14 5.66 26.36
N SER A 1040 35.16 4.89 26.00
CA SER A 1040 35.04 3.82 24.99
C SER A 1040 34.48 2.52 25.59
N THR A 1041 33.61 1.84 24.84
CA THR A 1041 33.01 0.55 25.23
C THR A 1041 34.02 -0.61 25.17
N LEU A 1042 35.21 -0.40 24.61
CA LEU A 1042 36.31 -1.37 24.59
C LEU A 1042 36.74 -1.82 25.99
N LEU A 1043 36.60 -0.94 26.99
CA LEU A 1043 37.06 -1.17 28.38
C LEU A 1043 35.89 -1.41 29.36
N THR A 1044 34.68 -1.63 28.86
CA THR A 1044 33.50 -2.01 29.67
C THR A 1044 33.74 -3.24 30.56
N PRO A 1045 34.51 -4.28 30.15
CA PRO A 1045 34.85 -5.42 31.02
C PRO A 1045 35.59 -5.05 32.31
N LEU A 1046 36.17 -3.84 32.41
CA LEU A 1046 36.91 -3.38 33.59
C LEU A 1046 36.03 -2.76 34.68
N GLN A 1047 34.70 -2.70 34.56
CA GLN A 1047 33.81 -2.05 35.54
C GLN A 1047 33.47 -2.88 36.80
N MET A 1048 33.93 -4.12 36.94
CA MET A 1048 33.68 -4.91 38.15
C MET A 1048 34.79 -4.72 39.21
N GLY A 1049 34.54 -3.82 40.17
CA GLY A 1049 35.10 -3.95 41.53
C GLY A 1049 35.63 -2.67 42.19
N THR A 1050 34.82 -2.06 43.06
CA THR A 1050 35.23 -1.34 44.29
C THR A 1050 34.05 -1.29 45.27
N GLY A 1051 34.15 -1.92 46.45
CA GLY A 1051 33.05 -2.12 47.41
C GLY A 1051 32.94 -1.09 48.55
N HIS A 1052 31.87 -1.18 49.37
CA HIS A 1052 31.84 -1.40 50.84
C HIS A 1052 30.39 -1.29 51.41
N GLY A 1053 29.95 -2.31 52.18
CA GLY A 1053 29.12 -2.12 53.39
C GLY A 1053 27.67 -2.66 53.47
N ALA A 1054 27.46 -3.97 53.63
CA ALA A 1054 26.54 -4.58 54.63
C ALA A 1054 26.56 -6.13 54.54
N SER A 1055 26.37 -6.78 55.69
CA SER A 1055 26.87 -8.11 56.05
C SER A 1055 26.01 -9.33 55.68
N ILE A 1056 26.69 -10.32 55.09
CA ILE A 1056 26.75 -11.76 55.39
C ILE A 1056 25.44 -12.59 55.38
N GLY A 1057 25.34 -13.43 54.35
CA GLY A 1057 24.60 -14.69 54.31
C GLY A 1057 25.18 -15.65 53.26
N SER A 1058 26.20 -16.43 53.66
CA SER A 1058 26.75 -17.66 53.05
C SER A 1058 27.34 -17.63 51.62
N LEU A 1059 28.66 -17.83 51.57
CA LEU A 1059 29.55 -17.92 50.41
C LEU A 1059 29.53 -19.30 49.72
N GLY A 1060 29.68 -19.30 48.39
CA GLY A 1060 30.08 -20.47 47.59
C GLY A 1060 30.38 -20.11 46.13
N ASN A 1061 31.63 -19.73 45.84
CA ASN A 1061 32.33 -19.63 44.54
C ASN A 1061 31.71 -18.81 43.39
N ALA A 1062 32.25 -17.60 43.20
CA ALA A 1062 32.05 -16.76 42.02
C ALA A 1062 33.20 -16.91 41.02
N SER A 1063 32.93 -17.63 39.93
CA SER A 1063 33.66 -17.54 38.65
C SER A 1063 32.65 -17.77 37.52
N SER A 1064 31.88 -16.74 37.16
CA SER A 1064 31.06 -16.72 35.95
C SER A 1064 30.56 -15.30 35.66
N ILE A 1065 31.21 -14.64 34.71
CA ILE A 1065 30.51 -13.68 33.84
C ILE A 1065 29.69 -14.56 32.91
N THR A 1066 28.38 -14.65 33.13
CA THR A 1066 27.27 -14.93 32.18
C THR A 1066 26.12 -15.62 32.91
N THR A 1067 25.00 -14.92 33.10
CA THR A 1067 23.63 -15.45 33.02
C THR A 1067 22.64 -14.28 33.09
N PRO A 1068 21.77 -14.06 32.10
CA PRO A 1068 20.36 -13.98 32.45
C PRO A 1068 19.99 -15.37 32.97
N SER A 1069 19.46 -15.40 34.18
CA SER A 1069 18.77 -16.56 34.75
C SER A 1069 17.74 -17.09 33.75
N LEU A 1070 17.91 -18.32 33.25
CA LEU A 1070 16.83 -19.15 32.69
C LEU A 1070 15.98 -19.70 33.85
N GLY A 1071 15.42 -18.79 34.65
CA GLY A 1071 14.61 -19.09 35.82
C GLY A 1071 13.29 -18.34 35.74
N ALA A 1072 12.20 -19.09 35.56
CA ALA A 1072 10.79 -18.76 35.83
C ALA A 1072 10.24 -17.38 35.40
N GLY A 1073 10.86 -16.69 34.45
CA GLY A 1073 10.38 -15.46 33.83
C GLY A 1073 9.96 -15.70 32.39
N ARG A 1074 8.77 -15.21 32.01
CA ARG A 1074 8.22 -15.25 30.65
C ARG A 1074 9.27 -14.81 29.62
N PHE A 1075 9.48 -15.63 28.59
CA PHE A 1075 10.42 -15.40 27.48
C PHE A 1075 9.95 -14.19 26.65
N ASP A 1076 10.83 -13.21 26.41
CA ASP A 1076 10.57 -12.08 25.49
C ASP A 1076 11.30 -12.33 24.15
N PRO A 1077 10.56 -12.73 23.09
CA PRO A 1077 11.14 -13.12 21.80
C PRO A 1077 11.61 -11.94 20.94
N THR A 1078 11.17 -10.71 21.21
CA THR A 1078 11.29 -9.57 20.28
C THR A 1078 12.71 -9.03 20.14
N GLY A 1079 13.49 -9.00 21.22
CA GLY A 1079 14.88 -8.52 21.20
C GLY A 1079 15.91 -9.53 20.63
N LEU A 1080 15.46 -10.75 20.33
CA LEU A 1080 16.32 -11.94 20.25
C LEU A 1080 16.38 -12.54 18.83
N GLY A 1081 15.34 -12.28 18.01
CA GLY A 1081 15.28 -12.63 16.58
C GLY A 1081 16.03 -11.67 15.64
N ASN A 1082 16.11 -10.37 15.97
CA ASN A 1082 16.68 -9.34 15.10
C ASN A 1082 18.16 -9.55 14.74
N ALA A 1083 18.97 -10.09 15.66
CA ALA A 1083 20.38 -10.39 15.39
C ALA A 1083 20.58 -11.58 14.43
N MET A 1084 19.61 -12.50 14.38
CA MET A 1084 19.66 -13.68 13.51
C MET A 1084 19.08 -13.39 12.12
N LEU A 1085 18.07 -12.52 12.04
CA LEU A 1085 17.46 -12.08 10.79
C LEU A 1085 18.48 -11.48 9.82
N GLY A 1086 19.52 -10.80 10.31
CA GLY A 1086 20.62 -10.31 9.46
C GLY A 1086 21.43 -11.41 8.77
N ALA A 1087 21.68 -12.54 9.45
CA ALA A 1087 22.43 -13.67 8.90
C ALA A 1087 21.54 -14.61 8.05
N VAL A 1088 20.25 -14.70 8.38
CA VAL A 1088 19.25 -15.48 7.61
C VAL A 1088 18.86 -14.76 6.32
N ARG A 1089 18.74 -13.43 6.34
CA ARG A 1089 18.38 -12.63 5.15
C ARG A 1089 19.46 -12.69 4.07
N GLU A 1090 20.75 -12.73 4.44
CA GLU A 1090 21.86 -12.95 3.48
C GLU A 1090 21.91 -14.39 2.93
N GLY A 1091 21.43 -15.39 3.67
CA GLY A 1091 21.35 -16.78 3.20
C GLY A 1091 20.15 -17.06 2.28
N VAL A 1092 19.03 -16.34 2.46
CA VAL A 1092 17.80 -16.53 1.68
C VAL A 1092 17.85 -15.82 0.32
N GLU A 1093 18.59 -14.72 0.19
CA GLU A 1093 18.75 -14.01 -1.10
C GLU A 1093 19.57 -14.82 -2.14
N GLY A 1094 20.27 -15.88 -1.73
CA GLY A 1094 21.02 -16.79 -2.62
C GLY A 1094 20.23 -17.99 -3.15
N VAL A 1095 19.01 -18.25 -2.69
CA VAL A 1095 18.24 -19.48 -3.02
C VAL A 1095 16.92 -19.18 -3.75
N GLY A 1096 16.67 -17.91 -4.12
CA GLY A 1096 15.48 -17.46 -4.85
C GLY A 1096 15.38 -17.81 -6.35
N ARG A 1097 16.20 -18.75 -6.85
CA ARG A 1097 16.07 -19.30 -8.21
C ARG A 1097 16.31 -20.80 -8.18
N PHE A 1098 15.28 -21.58 -7.87
CA PHE A 1098 14.96 -22.86 -8.52
C PHE A 1098 13.64 -23.36 -7.91
N GLY A 1099 12.63 -23.54 -8.76
CA GLY A 1099 11.33 -24.06 -8.35
C GLY A 1099 11.43 -25.50 -7.86
N SER A 1100 10.70 -25.81 -6.80
CA SER A 1100 10.45 -27.18 -6.35
C SER A 1100 9.65 -27.95 -7.41
N PRO A 1101 10.04 -29.19 -7.80
CA PRO A 1101 9.14 -30.11 -8.47
C PRO A 1101 8.33 -30.91 -7.44
N ALA A 1102 7.07 -31.16 -7.78
CA ALA A 1102 6.16 -32.05 -7.05
C ALA A 1102 6.53 -33.53 -7.24
N PRO A 1103 6.12 -34.44 -6.33
CA PRO A 1103 6.57 -35.83 -6.32
C PRO A 1103 5.74 -36.74 -7.25
N GLY A 1104 6.42 -37.61 -8.01
CA GLY A 1104 5.76 -38.66 -8.79
C GLY A 1104 6.70 -39.53 -9.64
N GLU A 1105 6.72 -40.82 -9.29
CA GLU A 1105 7.01 -42.00 -10.12
C GLU A 1105 8.45 -42.42 -10.50
N GLN A 1106 8.71 -43.70 -10.20
CA GLN A 1106 9.89 -44.50 -10.50
C GLN A 1106 9.99 -44.81 -12.01
N GLY A 1107 11.23 -44.87 -12.55
CA GLY A 1107 11.45 -45.45 -13.88
C GLY A 1107 12.88 -45.32 -14.43
N LEU A 1108 13.73 -46.31 -14.12
CA LEU A 1108 14.79 -46.94 -14.93
C LEU A 1108 15.48 -46.15 -16.08
N GLY A 1109 16.82 -46.03 -15.97
CA GLY A 1109 17.76 -46.48 -17.01
C GLY A 1109 18.43 -45.45 -17.95
N GLY A 1110 19.75 -45.32 -17.82
CA GLY A 1110 20.70 -45.53 -18.94
C GLY A 1110 21.05 -44.37 -19.91
N ASP A 1111 22.26 -43.85 -19.72
CA ASP A 1111 23.28 -43.50 -20.73
C ASP A 1111 23.14 -42.32 -21.74
N ASN A 1112 24.07 -41.36 -21.54
CA ASN A 1112 25.00 -40.74 -22.51
C ASN A 1112 24.56 -39.72 -23.61
N LYS A 1113 25.32 -38.60 -23.60
CA LYS A 1113 25.81 -37.70 -24.69
C LYS A 1113 25.22 -36.29 -24.91
N GLU A 1114 26.13 -35.33 -24.71
CA GLU A 1114 26.45 -34.08 -25.42
C GLU A 1114 25.45 -33.43 -26.41
N GLY A 1115 25.15 -32.15 -26.12
CA GLY A 1115 25.29 -31.02 -27.05
C GLY A 1115 24.16 -30.73 -28.05
N LYS A 1116 23.48 -29.57 -27.87
CA LYS A 1116 23.39 -28.48 -28.86
C LYS A 1116 22.47 -27.34 -28.41
N LEU A 1117 23.05 -26.14 -28.42
CA LEU A 1117 22.42 -24.84 -28.31
C LEU A 1117 21.82 -24.45 -29.68
N ASN A 1118 20.69 -23.71 -29.66
CA ASN A 1118 20.13 -22.91 -30.75
C ASN A 1118 19.54 -23.65 -31.97
N GLU A 1119 18.21 -23.70 -32.06
CA GLU A 1119 17.44 -23.31 -33.25
C GLU A 1119 15.92 -23.35 -32.97
N ASN A 1120 15.18 -22.47 -33.65
CA ASN A 1120 13.72 -22.53 -33.88
C ASN A 1120 12.76 -21.82 -32.90
N LEU A 1121 13.07 -20.57 -32.60
CA LEU A 1121 12.05 -19.50 -32.55
C LEU A 1121 11.55 -19.21 -33.97
N LYS A 1122 10.64 -20.05 -34.47
CA LYS A 1122 9.82 -19.80 -35.67
C LYS A 1122 8.65 -20.76 -35.64
N ASN A 1123 7.53 -20.32 -35.06
CA ASN A 1123 6.16 -20.66 -35.45
C ASN A 1123 5.22 -20.17 -34.35
N ILE A 1124 4.53 -19.06 -34.58
CA ILE A 1124 3.09 -18.85 -34.30
C ILE A 1124 2.77 -17.50 -34.95
N GLY A 1125 2.39 -17.59 -36.22
CA GLY A 1125 1.93 -16.50 -37.05
C GLY A 1125 1.05 -17.12 -38.10
N LYS A 1126 -0.16 -17.55 -37.69
CA LYS A 1126 -1.25 -18.08 -38.52
C LYS A 1126 -2.45 -18.42 -37.62
N PHE A 1127 -3.20 -17.42 -37.19
CA PHE A 1127 -4.53 -17.64 -36.60
C PHE A 1127 -5.60 -16.62 -37.00
N PHE A 1128 -5.35 -15.76 -37.99
CA PHE A 1128 -6.41 -14.98 -38.64
C PHE A 1128 -6.34 -15.12 -40.15
N ARG A 1129 -7.23 -15.95 -40.70
CA ARG A 1129 -7.94 -15.71 -41.97
C ARG A 1129 -8.95 -16.83 -42.20
N ARG A 1130 -10.23 -16.52 -42.06
CA ARG A 1130 -11.26 -16.97 -43.00
C ARG A 1130 -12.47 -16.03 -42.96
N ASP A 1131 -12.92 -15.74 -44.18
CA ASP A 1131 -14.18 -15.16 -44.65
C ASP A 1131 -14.35 -13.63 -44.81
N GLY A 1132 -14.70 -13.26 -46.04
CA GLY A 1132 -15.45 -12.05 -46.36
C GLY A 1132 -14.96 -11.17 -47.52
N GLY A 1133 -15.24 -11.54 -48.78
CA GLY A 1133 -15.77 -10.60 -49.78
C GLY A 1133 -14.83 -9.76 -50.67
N GLY A 1134 -14.48 -10.34 -51.83
CA GLY A 1134 -14.43 -9.76 -53.19
C GLY A 1134 -14.15 -8.28 -53.48
N LEU A 1135 -13.14 -8.02 -54.32
CA LEU A 1135 -13.33 -7.38 -55.64
C LEU A 1135 -12.05 -7.46 -56.49
N ARG A 1136 -12.25 -7.86 -57.76
CA ARG A 1136 -11.27 -7.91 -58.86
C ARG A 1136 -10.80 -6.51 -59.25
N GLY A 1137 -9.56 -6.39 -59.74
CA GLY A 1137 -9.17 -5.28 -60.62
C GLY A 1137 -7.68 -5.21 -60.89
N TRP A 1138 -7.29 -5.41 -62.15
CA TRP A 1138 -5.92 -5.50 -62.68
C TRP A 1138 -5.13 -4.18 -62.77
N GLY A 1139 -3.79 -4.33 -62.85
CA GLY A 1139 -2.86 -3.47 -63.61
C GLY A 1139 -1.97 -2.57 -62.74
N ARG A 1140 -0.67 -2.82 -62.50
CA ARG A 1140 0.51 -2.60 -63.40
C ARG A 1140 0.42 -1.25 -64.12
N SER A 1141 1.36 -0.30 -64.05
CA SER A 1141 2.84 -0.30 -63.91
C SER A 1141 3.25 1.16 -63.62
N GLU A 1142 4.14 1.46 -62.67
CA GLU A 1142 5.62 1.65 -62.78
C GLU A 1142 6.14 2.98 -63.37
N GLU A 1143 7.32 3.34 -62.85
CA GLU A 1143 8.24 4.47 -63.11
C GLU A 1143 7.85 5.82 -62.45
N LYS A 1144 8.65 6.42 -61.56
CA LYS A 1144 10.06 6.25 -61.14
C LYS A 1144 10.26 6.87 -59.76
#